data_AF-A0A1X2I011-F1
#
_entry.id   AF-A0A1X2I011-F1
#
_cell.length_a   1.000
_cell.length_b   1.000
_cell.length_c   1.000
_cell.angle_alpha   90.00
_cell.angle_beta   90.00
_cell.angle_gamma   90.00
#
_symmetry.space_group_name_H-M   'P 1'
#
loop_
_entity.id
_entity.type
_entity.pdbx_description
1 polymer ?
#
loop_
_entity_poly.entity_id
_entity_poly.type
_entity_poly.pdbx_seq_one_letter_code
_entity_poly.pdbx_strand_id
1 'polypeptide(L)'
;MTKDDSTAQHLSQDSNCDDFQPPQQQKPFQVVLVDIKEATFGNIRCVEKPLEESAKELNFVALSYRWGEVQETVIDTHLGYIASITSFDLEDFCLLCCMMTHEPDLKSIKYVWVDAICVDQTNHERRKATIYQMTNIYEKATYILAVPDLHRRYLTNVSSENKILMEYIHCLDHREYIYHLIQQNIDQLHELDNKFLNEIEVPEDRTLRQLLAKYTTYLANGFTTSQKLYYDSIHPEDGLDFLCEIYRASLPTSHEDVDLIKNATQKEHVNAATVEDGPSNESSLDYIKAAGLLEEEEESRWMKIGKRNKLWTYELIKRKNAILQTIRWLEDLIVDWASRVWVISEYHIAKKKNNMKYCFIQLSIRDTKDLLFFNFDFTNPAFSSAVEKLNVYGITYQRNSNPVHLGFHHTMINQLTTQTFFEMMLKSKATKNEDRFYAILPNSKYQAKANQVADWKISNLMSVKLKLFEIMDTRDKWIFLFLSGYVGSSSTYEVLPTFCSSNIYWGLIKTHINDYQCNFDINNETSAITLHHSNDLHLHYLQLTPKHYYVSNVKPGGVYASRIKNQLCRQLQLDDHSLIEIVCLPENDENFNSYDGSTELYYSWIELIGSFEENKWILRKPDINYKPSELNRHVNADNRTFFNLY
;
A
#
# COMPACT_ATOMS: atom_id res chain seq x y z
N MET A 1 -10.55 -25.62 -9.29
CA MET A 1 -11.71 -26.45 -8.90
C MET A 1 -12.90 -25.54 -8.73
N THR A 2 -13.78 -25.51 -9.73
CA THR A 2 -15.04 -24.78 -9.72
C THR A 2 -16.16 -25.80 -9.77
N LYS A 3 -16.89 -26.00 -8.67
CA LYS A 3 -18.25 -26.54 -8.69
C LYS A 3 -18.95 -26.41 -7.34
N ASP A 4 -20.18 -25.92 -7.44
CA ASP A 4 -21.33 -25.99 -6.52
C ASP A 4 -21.63 -24.74 -5.68
N ASP A 5 -22.08 -23.68 -6.38
CA ASP A 5 -22.77 -22.50 -5.84
C ASP A 5 -24.29 -22.50 -6.17
N SER A 6 -24.88 -23.66 -6.47
CA SER A 6 -26.29 -23.77 -6.89
C SER A 6 -27.31 -23.92 -5.75
N THR A 7 -26.92 -23.80 -4.48
CA THR A 7 -27.84 -24.03 -3.33
C THR A 7 -28.22 -22.78 -2.53
N ALA A 8 -27.76 -21.59 -2.89
CA ALA A 8 -28.03 -20.37 -2.11
C ALA A 8 -29.37 -19.66 -2.39
N GLN A 9 -30.22 -20.16 -3.31
CA GLN A 9 -31.45 -19.44 -3.72
C GLN A 9 -32.76 -19.91 -3.05
N HIS A 10 -32.75 -20.87 -2.13
CA HIS A 10 -33.99 -21.42 -1.54
C HIS A 10 -34.26 -21.09 -0.06
N LEU A 11 -33.49 -20.21 0.59
CA LEU A 11 -33.55 -20.02 2.06
C LEU A 11 -34.05 -18.67 2.57
N SER A 12 -34.56 -17.79 1.72
CA SER A 12 -35.05 -16.46 2.14
C SER A 12 -36.56 -16.38 2.40
N GLN A 13 -37.22 -17.49 2.79
CA GLN A 13 -38.67 -17.50 3.03
C GLN A 13 -39.16 -17.93 4.42
N ASP A 14 -38.28 -18.34 5.34
CA ASP A 14 -38.70 -18.77 6.69
C ASP A 14 -37.95 -18.06 7.82
N SER A 15 -38.28 -16.79 8.09
CA SER A 15 -38.03 -16.19 9.42
C SER A 15 -38.99 -15.02 9.72
N ASN A 16 -40.29 -15.28 9.75
CA ASN A 16 -41.16 -14.53 10.67
C ASN A 16 -40.92 -15.10 12.07
N CYS A 17 -40.06 -14.46 12.84
CA CYS A 17 -39.67 -14.89 14.18
C CYS A 17 -40.22 -13.89 15.21
N ASP A 18 -41.51 -14.07 15.56
CA ASP A 18 -42.18 -13.41 16.70
C ASP A 18 -42.45 -14.39 17.86
N ASP A 19 -41.85 -15.59 17.84
CA ASP A 19 -41.94 -16.54 18.95
C ASP A 19 -40.86 -16.29 20.01
N PHE A 20 -41.24 -15.54 21.04
CA PHE A 20 -40.50 -15.39 22.29
C PHE A 20 -40.39 -16.74 23.03
N GLN A 21 -39.39 -17.56 22.66
CA GLN A 21 -38.92 -18.61 23.56
C GLN A 21 -38.15 -17.98 24.75
N PRO A 22 -38.33 -18.49 25.98
CA PRO A 22 -37.59 -18.00 27.15
C PRO A 22 -36.08 -18.16 26.93
N PRO A 23 -35.24 -17.29 27.53
CA PRO A 23 -33.79 -17.33 27.33
C PRO A 23 -33.23 -18.63 27.91
N GLN A 24 -33.10 -19.66 27.07
CA GLN A 24 -32.23 -20.78 27.36
C GLN A 24 -30.85 -20.18 27.60
N GLN A 25 -30.23 -20.50 28.75
CA GLN A 25 -28.87 -20.10 29.08
C GLN A 25 -27.97 -20.52 27.91
N GLN A 26 -27.65 -19.56 27.03
CA GLN A 26 -26.79 -19.81 25.89
C GLN A 26 -25.44 -20.22 26.46
N LYS A 27 -25.02 -21.45 26.15
CA LYS A 27 -23.69 -21.92 26.53
C LYS A 27 -22.67 -20.89 25.99
N PRO A 28 -21.70 -20.46 26.80
CA PRO A 28 -20.69 -19.50 26.36
C PRO A 28 -19.96 -20.05 25.13
N PHE A 29 -19.63 -19.15 24.21
CA PHE A 29 -18.99 -19.52 22.96
C PHE A 29 -17.61 -20.12 23.25
N GLN A 30 -17.35 -21.31 22.71
CA GLN A 30 -16.06 -21.98 22.87
C GLN A 30 -15.18 -21.66 21.66
N VAL A 31 -14.07 -20.97 21.88
CA VAL A 31 -13.02 -20.76 20.88
C VAL A 31 -12.08 -21.95 20.86
N VAL A 32 -11.77 -22.46 19.66
CA VAL A 32 -10.72 -23.47 19.46
C VAL A 32 -9.38 -22.77 19.31
N LEU A 33 -8.35 -23.28 19.97
CA LEU A 33 -6.99 -22.71 19.96
C LEU A 33 -5.95 -23.80 19.77
N VAL A 34 -4.83 -23.49 19.12
CA VAL A 34 -3.67 -24.38 18.97
C VAL A 34 -2.68 -24.14 20.12
N ASP A 35 -2.17 -25.21 20.74
CA ASP A 35 -1.08 -25.12 21.72
C ASP A 35 0.26 -24.83 21.02
N ILE A 36 0.84 -23.66 21.31
CA ILE A 36 2.07 -23.18 20.65
C ILE A 36 3.24 -24.13 20.91
N LYS A 37 3.37 -24.65 22.14
CA LYS A 37 4.52 -25.49 22.52
C LYS A 37 4.46 -26.84 21.82
N GLU A 38 3.30 -27.48 21.79
CA GLU A 38 3.11 -28.75 21.07
C GLU A 38 3.38 -28.57 19.57
N ALA A 39 2.91 -27.47 18.98
CA ALA A 39 3.11 -27.17 17.56
C ALA A 39 4.60 -27.00 17.20
N THR A 40 5.46 -26.57 18.12
CA THR A 40 6.92 -26.50 17.87
C THR A 40 7.56 -27.85 17.56
N PHE A 41 6.93 -28.95 17.99
CA PHE A 41 7.39 -30.33 17.75
C PHE A 41 6.67 -30.99 16.56
N GLY A 42 5.93 -30.21 15.76
CA GLY A 42 5.12 -30.72 14.65
C GLY A 42 3.80 -31.37 15.08
N ASN A 43 3.43 -31.28 16.37
CA ASN A 43 2.19 -31.83 16.90
C ASN A 43 1.12 -30.74 17.04
N ILE A 44 0.15 -30.71 16.13
CA ILE A 44 -0.91 -29.69 16.15
C ILE A 44 -2.03 -30.10 17.11
N ARG A 45 -1.87 -29.76 18.39
CA ARG A 45 -2.87 -30.03 19.42
C ARG A 45 -3.83 -28.85 19.58
N CYS A 46 -5.11 -29.07 19.32
CA CYS A 46 -6.16 -28.07 19.53
C CYS A 46 -6.86 -28.24 20.89
N VAL A 47 -7.35 -27.15 21.47
CA VAL A 47 -8.13 -27.11 22.72
C VAL A 47 -9.32 -26.17 22.59
N GLU A 48 -10.47 -26.53 23.16
CA GLU A 48 -11.62 -25.63 23.31
C GLU A 48 -11.50 -24.82 24.62
N LYS A 49 -11.77 -23.51 24.54
CA LYS A 49 -11.78 -22.59 25.68
C LYS A 49 -12.97 -21.64 25.60
N PRO A 50 -13.62 -21.30 26.72
CA PRO A 50 -14.69 -20.29 26.72
C PRO A 50 -14.11 -18.92 26.41
N LEU A 51 -14.69 -18.23 25.43
CA LEU A 51 -14.24 -16.91 25.01
C LEU A 51 -14.67 -15.82 26.01
N GLU A 52 -15.81 -15.98 26.69
CA GLU A 52 -16.42 -15.00 27.62
C GLU A 52 -15.98 -15.11 29.08
N GLU A 53 -15.27 -16.16 29.50
CA GLU A 53 -14.78 -16.25 30.87
C GLU A 53 -13.80 -15.11 31.18
N SER A 54 -13.76 -14.67 32.45
CA SER A 54 -13.09 -13.43 32.86
C SER A 54 -11.72 -13.29 32.20
N ALA A 55 -11.54 -12.26 31.39
CA ALA A 55 -10.41 -12.01 30.49
C ALA A 55 -9.00 -12.09 31.13
N LYS A 56 -8.92 -12.24 32.45
CA LYS A 56 -7.68 -12.44 33.19
C LYS A 56 -7.03 -13.80 32.94
N GLU A 57 -7.73 -14.79 32.39
CA GLU A 57 -7.18 -16.16 32.26
C GLU A 57 -6.83 -16.59 30.83
N LEU A 58 -7.52 -16.12 29.79
CA LEU A 58 -7.30 -16.58 28.41
C LEU A 58 -6.41 -15.62 27.61
N ASN A 59 -5.10 -15.88 27.62
CA ASN A 59 -4.14 -15.20 26.74
C ASN A 59 -3.86 -16.06 25.51
N PHE A 60 -4.02 -15.46 24.32
CA PHE A 60 -3.71 -16.09 23.05
C PHE A 60 -3.29 -15.05 22.01
N VAL A 61 -2.56 -15.48 20.99
CA VAL A 61 -2.23 -14.68 19.80
C VAL A 61 -3.21 -15.02 18.69
N ALA A 62 -3.75 -14.02 17.99
CA ALA A 62 -4.51 -14.26 16.76
C ALA A 62 -3.61 -13.98 15.55
N LEU A 63 -3.53 -14.92 14.61
CA LEU A 63 -2.73 -14.75 13.40
C LEU A 63 -3.53 -14.01 12.34
N SER A 64 -2.91 -12.96 11.79
CA SER A 64 -3.36 -12.29 10.57
C SER A 64 -2.40 -12.68 9.44
N TYR A 65 -2.93 -13.25 8.36
CA TYR A 65 -2.08 -13.73 7.27
C TYR A 65 -2.86 -13.75 5.95
N ARG A 66 -2.12 -13.85 4.83
CA ARG A 66 -2.75 -13.99 3.51
C ARG A 66 -3.03 -15.46 3.23
N TRP A 67 -4.29 -15.79 2.91
CA TRP A 67 -4.63 -17.12 2.38
C TRP A 67 -3.89 -17.39 1.07
N GLY A 68 -2.98 -18.36 1.11
CA GLY A 68 -2.31 -18.93 -0.07
C GLY A 68 -3.09 -20.06 -0.72
N GLU A 69 -2.51 -20.62 -1.78
CA GLU A 69 -3.00 -21.83 -2.47
C GLU A 69 -1.86 -22.86 -2.48
N VAL A 70 -1.56 -23.41 -1.30
CA VAL A 70 -0.59 -24.51 -1.17
C VAL A 70 -1.30 -25.86 -1.34
N GLN A 71 -0.51 -26.91 -1.50
CA GLN A 71 -1.02 -28.28 -1.50
C GLN A 71 -1.75 -28.55 -0.18
N GLU A 72 -2.96 -29.10 -0.27
CA GLU A 72 -3.79 -29.43 0.89
C GLU A 72 -3.05 -30.34 1.86
N THR A 73 -3.01 -29.92 3.13
CA THR A 73 -2.53 -30.72 4.26
C THR A 73 -3.68 -30.89 5.24
N VAL A 74 -3.91 -32.11 5.70
CA VAL A 74 -4.96 -32.42 6.67
C VAL A 74 -4.37 -32.73 8.04
N ILE A 75 -5.03 -32.24 9.08
CA ILE A 75 -4.65 -32.52 10.48
C ILE A 75 -5.88 -32.94 11.28
N ASP A 76 -5.73 -33.92 12.17
CA ASP A 76 -6.75 -34.24 13.17
C ASP A 76 -6.62 -33.24 14.33
N THR A 77 -7.67 -32.48 14.61
CA THR A 77 -7.67 -31.51 15.70
C THR A 77 -7.86 -32.14 17.07
N HIS A 78 -8.25 -33.43 17.12
CA HIS A 78 -8.67 -34.17 18.31
C HIS A 78 -9.92 -33.59 19.00
N LEU A 79 -10.65 -32.70 18.31
CA LEU A 79 -11.92 -32.11 18.75
C LEU A 79 -13.11 -32.62 17.92
N GLY A 80 -12.92 -33.73 17.21
CA GLY A 80 -13.97 -34.38 16.41
C GLY A 80 -14.12 -33.84 14.98
N TYR A 81 -13.17 -33.03 14.49
CA TYR A 81 -13.10 -32.62 13.09
C TYR A 81 -11.66 -32.63 12.56
N ILE A 82 -11.53 -32.78 11.24
CA ILE A 82 -10.26 -32.71 10.51
C ILE A 82 -10.16 -31.31 9.89
N ALA A 83 -9.08 -30.60 10.16
CA ALA A 83 -8.82 -29.33 9.49
C ALA A 83 -8.07 -29.59 8.17
N SER A 84 -8.60 -29.03 7.08
CA SER A 84 -7.96 -29.01 5.77
C SER A 84 -7.30 -27.65 5.55
N ILE A 85 -5.98 -27.65 5.45
CA ILE A 85 -5.15 -26.46 5.35
C ILE A 85 -4.62 -26.36 3.93
N THR A 86 -5.07 -25.33 3.21
CA THR A 86 -4.59 -24.98 1.86
C THR A 86 -3.93 -23.61 1.82
N SER A 87 -3.88 -22.92 2.95
CA SER A 87 -3.50 -21.50 3.00
C SER A 87 -2.02 -21.26 3.30
N PHE A 88 -1.34 -22.19 3.97
CA PHE A 88 0.09 -22.15 4.28
C PHE A 88 0.67 -23.54 4.49
N ASP A 89 2.00 -23.64 4.46
CA ASP A 89 2.72 -24.88 4.75
C ASP A 89 2.79 -25.13 6.27
N LEU A 90 2.58 -26.37 6.71
CA LEU A 90 2.54 -26.69 8.13
C LEU A 90 3.90 -26.54 8.80
N GLU A 91 5.00 -26.78 8.08
CA GLU A 91 6.37 -26.57 8.59
C GLU A 91 6.62 -25.08 8.88
N ASP A 92 6.15 -24.18 8.00
CA ASP A 92 6.25 -22.73 8.19
C ASP A 92 5.44 -22.27 9.42
N PHE A 93 4.26 -22.86 9.66
CA PHE A 93 3.47 -22.60 10.87
C PHE A 93 4.13 -23.14 12.16
N CYS A 94 4.73 -24.33 12.12
CA CYS A 94 5.46 -24.89 13.27
C CYS A 94 6.70 -24.06 13.59
N LEU A 95 7.41 -23.58 12.56
CA LEU A 95 8.52 -22.65 12.69
C LEU A 95 8.08 -21.35 13.34
N LEU A 96 6.95 -20.77 12.90
CA LEU A 96 6.37 -19.58 13.54
C LEU A 96 6.07 -19.81 15.02
N CYS A 97 5.46 -20.94 15.39
CA CYS A 97 5.20 -21.28 16.79
C CYS A 97 6.51 -21.37 17.58
N CYS A 98 7.56 -21.96 17.01
CA CYS A 98 8.89 -21.99 17.62
C CYS A 98 9.45 -20.59 17.85
N MET A 99 9.33 -19.70 16.87
CA MET A 99 9.74 -18.29 17.01
C MET A 99 8.98 -17.60 18.16
N MET A 100 7.67 -17.81 18.28
CA MET A 100 6.84 -17.22 19.34
C MET A 100 7.27 -17.68 20.76
N THR A 101 7.81 -18.89 20.91
CA THR A 101 8.30 -19.35 22.24
C THR A 101 9.56 -18.64 22.71
N HIS A 102 10.27 -17.96 21.81
CA HIS A 102 11.50 -17.22 22.12
C HIS A 102 11.27 -15.71 22.23
N GLU A 103 10.22 -15.18 21.61
CA GLU A 103 9.92 -13.75 21.65
C GLU A 103 9.49 -13.31 23.07
N PRO A 104 10.07 -12.22 23.63
CA PRO A 104 9.86 -11.83 25.03
C PRO A 104 8.41 -11.58 25.47
N ASP A 105 7.59 -10.97 24.63
CA ASP A 105 6.19 -10.62 24.84
C ASP A 105 5.23 -11.80 24.54
N LEU A 106 5.64 -12.75 23.69
CA LEU A 106 4.82 -13.89 23.25
C LEU A 106 5.14 -15.19 23.99
N LYS A 107 6.35 -15.36 24.54
CA LYS A 107 6.80 -16.61 25.19
C LYS A 107 5.91 -17.10 26.34
N SER A 108 5.21 -16.18 27.01
CA SER A 108 4.28 -16.52 28.11
C SER A 108 2.89 -16.92 27.62
N ILE A 109 2.57 -16.66 26.35
CA ILE A 109 1.28 -16.99 25.74
C ILE A 109 1.33 -18.45 25.29
N LYS A 110 0.33 -19.23 25.71
CA LYS A 110 0.28 -20.68 25.45
C LYS A 110 -0.39 -21.04 24.14
N TYR A 111 -1.26 -20.16 23.65
CA TYR A 111 -2.22 -20.49 22.61
C TYR A 111 -2.13 -19.53 21.43
N VAL A 112 -2.36 -20.06 20.25
CA VAL A 112 -2.51 -19.29 19.01
C VAL A 112 -3.83 -19.66 18.33
N TRP A 113 -4.53 -18.65 17.84
CA TRP A 113 -5.72 -18.79 17.01
C TRP A 113 -5.34 -18.55 15.55
N VAL A 114 -5.69 -19.51 14.69
CA VAL A 114 -5.53 -19.43 13.23
C VAL A 114 -6.76 -20.07 12.59
N ASP A 115 -7.48 -19.31 11.79
CA ASP A 115 -8.79 -19.68 11.24
C ASP A 115 -8.76 -20.95 10.40
N ALA A 116 -7.71 -21.19 9.62
CA ALA A 116 -7.55 -22.41 8.82
C ALA A 116 -7.50 -23.71 9.65
N ILE A 117 -7.17 -23.63 10.95
CA ILE A 117 -7.12 -24.80 11.85
C ILE A 117 -8.27 -24.76 12.86
N CYS A 118 -8.53 -23.59 13.45
CA CYS A 118 -9.43 -23.41 14.58
C CYS A 118 -10.91 -23.32 14.17
N VAL A 119 -11.22 -23.22 12.87
CA VAL A 119 -12.59 -23.21 12.37
C VAL A 119 -12.92 -24.57 11.76
N ASP A 120 -13.96 -25.22 12.27
CA ASP A 120 -14.50 -26.46 11.69
C ASP A 120 -15.17 -26.14 10.35
N GLN A 121 -14.41 -26.26 9.27
CA GLN A 121 -14.89 -25.97 7.91
C GLN A 121 -15.94 -26.98 7.41
N THR A 122 -16.04 -28.15 8.05
CA THR A 122 -16.95 -29.24 7.66
C THR A 122 -18.35 -29.08 8.26
N ASN A 123 -18.44 -28.44 9.42
CA ASN A 123 -19.70 -28.17 10.11
C ASN A 123 -20.19 -26.75 9.82
N HIS A 124 -21.20 -26.63 8.95
CA HIS A 124 -21.75 -25.35 8.50
C HIS A 124 -22.17 -24.43 9.66
N GLU A 125 -22.87 -24.96 10.67
CA GLU A 125 -23.37 -24.18 11.79
C GLU A 125 -22.24 -23.69 12.70
N ARG A 126 -21.27 -24.56 13.03
CA ARG A 126 -20.09 -24.18 13.83
C ARG A 126 -19.22 -23.17 13.09
N ARG A 127 -19.00 -23.37 11.79
CA ARG A 127 -18.28 -22.41 10.94
C ARG A 127 -18.96 -21.05 10.96
N LYS A 128 -20.26 -21.01 10.68
CA LYS A 128 -21.06 -19.78 10.66
C LYS A 128 -21.04 -19.08 12.02
N ALA A 129 -21.23 -19.83 13.12
CA ALA A 129 -21.16 -19.29 14.47
C ALA A 129 -19.77 -18.69 14.78
N THR A 130 -18.69 -19.36 14.37
CA THR A 130 -17.32 -18.86 14.58
C THR A 130 -17.03 -17.63 13.74
N ILE A 131 -17.49 -17.59 12.49
CA ILE A 131 -17.38 -16.41 11.61
C ILE A 131 -18.05 -15.19 12.25
N TYR A 132 -19.25 -15.35 12.82
CA TYR A 132 -19.92 -14.26 13.54
C TYR A 132 -19.18 -13.81 14.81
N GLN A 133 -18.29 -14.64 15.35
CA GLN A 133 -17.47 -14.33 16.53
C GLN A 133 -16.05 -13.88 16.17
N MET A 134 -15.66 -13.83 14.89
CA MET A 134 -14.28 -13.48 14.49
C MET A 134 -13.83 -12.13 15.05
N THR A 135 -14.67 -11.10 14.95
CA THR A 135 -14.39 -9.79 15.55
C THR A 135 -14.10 -9.91 17.04
N ASN A 136 -14.94 -10.65 17.79
CA ASN A 136 -14.76 -10.84 19.22
C ASN A 136 -13.49 -11.65 19.56
N ILE A 137 -13.12 -12.62 18.73
CA ILE A 137 -11.89 -13.39 18.88
C ILE A 137 -10.67 -12.47 18.73
N TYR A 138 -10.60 -11.67 17.66
CA TYR A 138 -9.51 -10.71 17.47
C TYR A 138 -9.48 -9.62 18.54
N GLU A 139 -10.64 -9.12 18.96
CA GLU A 139 -10.75 -8.12 20.04
C GLU A 139 -10.25 -8.66 21.39
N LYS A 140 -10.42 -9.96 21.66
CA LYS A 140 -9.95 -10.61 22.89
C LYS A 140 -8.50 -11.11 22.82
N ALA A 141 -7.92 -11.27 21.64
CA ALA A 141 -6.55 -11.70 21.47
C ALA A 141 -5.56 -10.76 22.19
N THR A 142 -4.55 -11.31 22.85
CA THR A 142 -3.50 -10.54 23.54
C THR A 142 -2.68 -9.75 22.54
N TYR A 143 -2.29 -10.39 21.43
CA TYR A 143 -1.64 -9.77 20.28
C TYR A 143 -2.30 -10.23 18.98
N ILE A 144 -2.32 -9.34 18.00
CA ILE A 144 -2.58 -9.69 16.61
C ILE A 144 -1.23 -9.75 15.90
N LEU A 145 -0.88 -10.93 15.38
CA LEU A 145 0.41 -11.18 14.76
C LEU A 145 0.23 -11.29 13.24
N ALA A 146 0.70 -10.28 12.51
CA ALA A 146 0.71 -10.29 11.06
C ALA A 146 1.89 -11.08 10.50
N VAL A 147 1.61 -12.03 9.61
CA VAL A 147 2.63 -12.87 8.95
C VAL A 147 2.41 -12.84 7.44
N PRO A 148 2.86 -11.77 6.76
CA PRO A 148 2.55 -11.54 5.34
C PRO A 148 3.02 -12.65 4.41
N ASP A 149 4.11 -13.34 4.75
CA ASP A 149 4.73 -14.40 3.94
C ASP A 149 4.48 -15.82 4.50
N LEU A 150 3.49 -16.03 5.38
CA LEU A 150 3.18 -17.37 5.91
C LEU A 150 2.88 -18.40 4.79
N HIS A 151 2.43 -17.91 3.64
CA HIS A 151 2.19 -18.69 2.42
C HIS A 151 3.44 -18.79 1.52
N ARG A 152 4.65 -18.78 2.10
CA ARG A 152 5.94 -18.77 1.39
C ARG A 152 6.04 -19.82 0.30
N ARG A 153 5.57 -21.04 0.55
CA ARG A 153 5.55 -22.13 -0.44
C ARG A 153 4.76 -21.79 -1.71
N TYR A 154 3.67 -21.04 -1.59
CA TYR A 154 2.95 -20.54 -2.76
C TYR A 154 3.79 -19.52 -3.53
N LEU A 155 4.41 -18.57 -2.83
CA LEU A 155 5.24 -17.53 -3.45
C LEU A 155 6.40 -18.11 -4.28
N THR A 156 7.01 -19.21 -3.80
CA THR A 156 8.06 -19.93 -4.54
C THR A 156 7.53 -20.69 -5.76
N ASN A 157 6.27 -21.13 -5.73
CA ASN A 157 5.68 -21.92 -6.81
C ASN A 157 5.15 -21.07 -7.96
N VAL A 158 4.71 -19.83 -7.68
CA VAL A 158 4.12 -18.95 -8.70
C VAL A 158 5.13 -18.12 -9.49
N SER A 159 6.37 -17.97 -9.00
CA SER A 159 7.39 -17.17 -9.68
C SER A 159 8.79 -17.71 -9.38
N SER A 160 9.56 -17.94 -10.46
CA SER A 160 10.99 -18.28 -10.39
C SER A 160 11.80 -17.16 -9.76
N GLU A 161 11.43 -15.91 -10.00
CA GLU A 161 12.09 -14.72 -9.48
C GLU A 161 11.97 -14.67 -7.95
N ASN A 162 10.79 -14.95 -7.41
CA ASN A 162 10.58 -15.07 -5.97
C ASN A 162 11.44 -16.16 -5.35
N LYS A 163 11.51 -17.33 -6.00
CA LYS A 163 12.35 -18.44 -5.54
C LYS A 163 13.83 -18.05 -5.50
N ILE A 164 14.33 -17.45 -6.59
CA ILE A 164 15.71 -16.96 -6.69
C ILE A 164 16.00 -15.92 -5.60
N LEU A 165 15.08 -14.97 -5.38
CA LEU A 165 15.22 -13.95 -4.34
C LEU A 165 15.29 -14.56 -2.95
N MET A 166 14.42 -15.52 -2.62
CA MET A 166 14.46 -16.23 -1.34
C MET A 166 15.75 -17.02 -1.14
N GLU A 167 16.23 -17.69 -2.19
CA GLU A 167 17.53 -18.38 -2.19
C GLU A 167 18.67 -17.38 -1.95
N TYR A 168 18.65 -16.21 -2.58
CA TYR A 168 19.65 -15.16 -2.33
C TYR A 168 19.63 -14.66 -0.89
N ILE A 169 18.44 -14.41 -0.31
CA ILE A 169 18.29 -13.99 1.08
C ILE A 169 18.90 -15.03 2.03
N HIS A 170 18.72 -16.32 1.74
CA HIS A 170 19.29 -17.40 2.53
C HIS A 170 20.79 -17.57 2.34
N CYS A 171 21.28 -17.50 1.10
CA CYS A 171 22.67 -17.80 0.76
C CYS A 171 23.66 -16.69 1.19
N LEU A 172 23.23 -15.43 1.17
CA LEU A 172 24.11 -14.28 1.46
C LEU A 172 24.00 -13.77 2.91
N ASP A 173 23.28 -14.50 3.76
CA ASP A 173 23.01 -14.17 5.16
C ASP A 173 22.53 -12.72 5.38
N HIS A 174 21.81 -12.17 4.41
CA HIS A 174 21.31 -10.79 4.48
C HIS A 174 20.14 -10.62 5.44
N ARG A 175 19.60 -11.71 6.01
CA ARG A 175 18.44 -11.69 6.92
C ARG A 175 18.69 -10.80 8.13
N GLU A 176 19.85 -10.96 8.78
CA GLU A 176 20.21 -10.18 9.98
C GLU A 176 20.35 -8.70 9.63
N TYR A 177 21.00 -8.41 8.49
CA TYR A 177 21.14 -7.05 7.99
C TYR A 177 19.80 -6.39 7.68
N ILE A 178 18.89 -7.10 6.99
CA ILE A 178 17.54 -6.61 6.67
C ILE A 178 16.74 -6.38 7.95
N TYR A 179 16.83 -7.27 8.93
CA TYR A 179 16.17 -7.10 10.23
C TYR A 179 16.61 -5.79 10.90
N HIS A 180 17.93 -5.59 11.03
CA HIS A 180 18.48 -4.37 11.63
C HIS A 180 18.21 -3.12 10.79
N LEU A 181 18.11 -3.27 9.46
CA LEU A 181 17.77 -2.16 8.57
C LEU A 181 16.34 -1.70 8.80
N ILE A 182 15.39 -2.62 8.94
CA ILE A 182 14.00 -2.30 9.27
C ILE A 182 13.91 -1.71 10.69
N GLN A 183 14.64 -2.25 11.67
CA GLN A 183 14.66 -1.72 13.05
C GLN A 183 15.43 -0.39 13.20
N GLN A 184 16.20 0.03 12.20
CA GLN A 184 17.11 1.18 12.26
C GLN A 184 18.20 1.02 13.34
N ASN A 185 18.70 -0.20 13.53
CA ASN A 185 19.79 -0.51 14.45
C ASN A 185 21.14 -0.17 13.80
N ILE A 186 21.45 1.12 13.71
CA ILE A 186 22.59 1.65 12.94
C ILE A 186 23.93 1.06 13.38
N ASP A 187 24.16 0.89 14.68
CA ASP A 187 25.41 0.34 15.20
C ASP A 187 25.63 -1.10 14.72
N GLN A 188 24.61 -1.94 14.80
CA GLN A 188 24.65 -3.33 14.31
C GLN A 188 24.83 -3.39 12.79
N LEU A 189 24.21 -2.47 12.04
CA LEU A 189 24.41 -2.38 10.59
C LEU A 189 25.87 -2.05 10.24
N HIS A 190 26.52 -1.16 11.00
CA HIS A 190 27.94 -0.86 10.83
C HIS A 190 28.84 -2.05 11.18
N GLU A 191 28.53 -2.81 12.22
CA GLU A 191 29.25 -4.05 12.55
C GLU A 191 29.14 -5.08 11.42
N LEU A 192 27.92 -5.30 10.91
CA LEU A 192 27.67 -6.21 9.79
C LEU A 192 28.34 -5.75 8.49
N ASP A 193 28.39 -4.44 8.24
CA ASP A 193 29.12 -3.89 7.11
C ASP A 193 30.62 -4.14 7.23
N ASN A 194 31.21 -3.93 8.41
CA ASN A 194 32.63 -4.23 8.62
C ASN A 194 32.94 -5.71 8.45
N LYS A 195 32.06 -6.59 8.95
CA LYS A 195 32.15 -8.04 8.76
C LYS A 195 32.11 -8.39 7.26
N PHE A 196 31.13 -7.88 6.53
CA PHE A 196 30.99 -8.10 5.09
C PHE A 196 32.20 -7.57 4.30
N LEU A 197 32.70 -6.37 4.62
CA LEU A 197 33.88 -5.80 3.96
C LEU A 197 35.14 -6.67 4.17
N ASN A 198 35.27 -7.32 5.33
CA ASN A 198 36.35 -8.29 5.57
C ASN A 198 36.17 -9.56 4.71
N GLU A 199 34.94 -10.08 4.62
CA GLU A 199 34.63 -11.30 3.85
C GLU A 199 34.92 -11.17 2.36
N ILE A 200 34.68 -9.99 1.77
CA ILE A 200 34.98 -9.72 0.36
C ILE A 200 36.38 -9.13 0.14
N GLU A 201 37.23 -9.15 1.17
CA GLU A 201 38.62 -8.69 1.12
C GLU A 201 38.78 -7.21 0.71
N VAL A 202 37.87 -6.32 1.12
CA VAL A 202 38.09 -4.88 0.99
C VAL A 202 39.27 -4.50 1.89
N PRO A 203 40.24 -3.69 1.40
CA PRO A 203 41.38 -3.26 2.21
C PRO A 203 40.96 -2.78 3.60
N GLU A 204 41.69 -3.21 4.63
CA GLU A 204 41.44 -2.82 6.03
C GLU A 204 41.76 -1.34 6.31
N ASP A 205 42.17 -0.58 5.29
CA ASP A 205 42.40 0.84 5.41
C ASP A 205 41.14 1.57 5.90
N ARG A 206 41.32 2.27 7.02
CA ARG A 206 40.24 2.99 7.71
C ARG A 206 39.65 4.10 6.84
N THR A 207 40.49 4.80 6.07
CA THR A 207 40.06 5.95 5.24
C THR A 207 39.18 5.47 4.09
N LEU A 208 39.60 4.42 3.37
CA LEU A 208 38.81 3.85 2.29
C LEU A 208 37.45 3.35 2.79
N ARG A 209 37.41 2.61 3.90
CA ARG A 209 36.15 2.09 4.47
C ARG A 209 35.23 3.21 4.94
N GLN A 210 35.78 4.29 5.50
CA GLN A 210 35.00 5.48 5.85
C GLN A 210 34.45 6.19 4.60
N LEU A 211 35.24 6.28 3.53
CA LEU A 211 34.78 6.84 2.25
C LEU A 211 33.64 6.01 1.67
N LEU A 212 33.78 4.68 1.64
CA LEU A 212 32.72 3.77 1.19
C LEU A 212 31.46 3.93 2.04
N ALA A 213 31.58 3.93 3.36
CA ALA A 213 30.44 4.07 4.26
C ALA A 213 29.74 5.42 4.10
N LYS A 214 30.48 6.52 3.93
CA LYS A 214 29.92 7.87 3.93
C LYS A 214 29.36 8.31 2.57
N TYR A 215 30.03 7.94 1.48
CA TYR A 215 29.79 8.51 0.16
C TYR A 215 29.19 7.54 -0.86
N THR A 216 28.81 6.33 -0.44
CA THR A 216 28.14 5.37 -1.32
C THR A 216 26.78 4.94 -0.77
N THR A 217 25.98 4.36 -1.66
CA THR A 217 24.71 3.71 -1.33
C THR A 217 24.82 2.21 -1.02
N TYR A 218 26.03 1.64 -0.88
CA TYR A 218 26.22 0.18 -0.74
C TYR A 218 26.21 -0.34 0.70
N LEU A 219 26.31 0.56 1.68
CA LEU A 219 26.45 0.26 3.12
C LEU A 219 25.33 0.96 3.93
N ALA A 220 25.34 0.80 5.25
CA ALA A 220 24.26 1.20 6.17
C ALA A 220 23.81 2.63 5.95
N ASN A 221 24.75 3.56 5.83
CA ASN A 221 24.47 4.98 5.61
C ASN A 221 23.70 5.22 4.30
N GLY A 222 24.00 4.44 3.26
CA GLY A 222 23.31 4.45 1.98
C GLY A 222 21.84 4.04 2.06
N PHE A 223 21.53 3.09 2.93
CA PHE A 223 20.16 2.61 3.13
C PHE A 223 19.38 3.44 4.17
N THR A 224 20.07 4.25 4.96
CA THR A 224 19.49 4.95 6.12
C THR A 224 19.49 6.47 6.02
N THR A 225 20.30 7.07 5.16
CA THR A 225 20.35 8.52 4.98
C THR A 225 19.97 8.94 3.58
N SER A 226 19.25 10.07 3.47
CA SER A 226 18.90 10.62 2.16
C SER A 226 20.16 11.18 1.53
N GLN A 227 20.57 10.60 0.40
CA GLN A 227 21.75 11.07 -0.33
C GLN A 227 21.31 12.06 -1.40
N LYS A 228 21.91 13.26 -1.38
CA LYS A 228 21.70 14.29 -2.40
C LYS A 228 22.47 14.01 -3.71
N LEU A 229 23.42 13.07 -3.68
CA LEU A 229 24.36 12.85 -4.76
C LEU A 229 23.85 11.77 -5.72
N TYR A 230 23.70 12.14 -7.00
CA TYR A 230 23.13 11.29 -8.05
C TYR A 230 24.13 10.36 -8.75
N TYR A 231 25.43 10.44 -8.41
CA TYR A 231 26.49 9.72 -9.11
C TYR A 231 26.32 8.19 -9.13
N ASP A 232 25.71 7.60 -8.08
CA ASP A 232 25.50 6.15 -7.97
C ASP A 232 24.45 5.57 -8.94
N SER A 233 23.68 6.42 -9.63
CA SER A 233 22.50 5.98 -10.40
C SER A 233 22.81 5.57 -11.85
N ILE A 234 23.90 6.07 -12.45
CA ILE A 234 24.18 5.86 -13.87
C ILE A 234 25.29 4.80 -14.05
N HIS A 235 26.38 4.91 -13.30
CA HIS A 235 27.50 3.96 -13.37
C HIS A 235 28.04 3.63 -11.95
N PRO A 236 27.48 2.61 -11.28
CA PRO A 236 27.85 2.27 -9.89
C PRO A 236 29.32 1.87 -9.73
N GLU A 237 29.91 1.26 -10.77
CA GLU A 237 31.31 0.83 -10.83
C GLU A 237 32.25 2.04 -10.88
N ASP A 238 31.90 3.03 -11.70
CA ASP A 238 32.63 4.28 -11.89
C ASP A 238 32.73 5.08 -10.58
N GLY A 239 31.63 5.15 -9.81
CA GLY A 239 31.64 5.80 -8.49
C GLY A 239 32.58 5.12 -7.49
N LEU A 240 32.63 3.78 -7.50
CA LEU A 240 33.55 3.01 -6.64
C LEU A 240 35.00 3.14 -7.08
N ASP A 241 35.26 3.16 -8.39
CA ASP A 241 36.58 3.39 -8.94
C ASP A 241 37.08 4.79 -8.62
N PHE A 242 36.23 5.81 -8.75
CA PHE A 242 36.53 7.18 -8.37
C PHE A 242 36.89 7.32 -6.89
N LEU A 243 36.14 6.69 -5.97
CA LEU A 243 36.49 6.69 -4.54
C LEU A 243 37.84 6.01 -4.27
N CYS A 244 38.17 4.95 -5.01
CA CYS A 244 39.48 4.31 -4.92
C CYS A 244 40.61 5.22 -5.41
N GLU A 245 40.35 6.06 -6.42
CA GLU A 245 41.32 7.04 -6.91
C GLU A 245 41.55 8.15 -5.90
N ILE A 246 40.49 8.71 -5.31
CA ILE A 246 40.59 9.68 -4.21
C ILE A 246 41.43 9.10 -3.08
N TYR A 247 41.14 7.85 -2.68
CA TYR A 247 41.92 7.15 -1.66
C TYR A 247 43.40 7.00 -2.05
N ARG A 248 43.71 6.53 -3.26
CA ARG A 248 45.10 6.39 -3.73
C ARG A 248 45.84 7.73 -3.77
N ALA A 249 45.19 8.78 -4.23
CA ALA A 249 45.74 10.14 -4.25
C ALA A 249 46.00 10.69 -2.84
N SER A 250 45.27 10.20 -1.83
CA SER A 250 45.49 10.56 -0.43
C SER A 250 46.64 9.83 0.26
N LEU A 251 47.20 8.78 -0.35
CA LEU A 251 48.30 8.01 0.25
C LEU A 251 49.63 8.79 0.22
N PRO A 252 50.38 8.89 1.35
CA PRO A 252 51.60 9.69 1.46
C PRO A 252 52.73 9.35 0.49
N THR A 253 52.72 8.16 -0.12
CA THR A 253 53.80 7.65 -0.98
C THR A 253 53.62 7.95 -2.47
N SER A 254 52.52 8.60 -2.87
CA SER A 254 52.23 8.98 -4.25
C SER A 254 52.88 10.31 -4.64
N HIS A 255 54.20 10.47 -4.44
CA HIS A 255 54.84 11.76 -4.67
C HIS A 255 54.94 12.18 -6.15
N GLU A 256 54.89 11.24 -7.11
CA GLU A 256 54.99 11.58 -8.54
C GLU A 256 53.64 11.93 -9.19
N ASP A 257 52.50 11.39 -8.72
CA ASP A 257 51.17 11.67 -9.27
C ASP A 257 50.44 12.81 -8.53
N VAL A 258 50.75 13.04 -7.25
CA VAL A 258 50.17 14.16 -6.48
C VAL A 258 50.61 15.51 -7.03
N ASP A 259 51.79 15.61 -7.64
CA ASP A 259 52.24 16.84 -8.30
C ASP A 259 51.47 17.12 -9.60
N LEU A 260 50.99 16.11 -10.32
CA LEU A 260 50.09 16.30 -11.47
C LEU A 260 48.72 16.85 -11.04
N ILE A 261 48.15 16.31 -9.96
CA ILE A 261 46.86 16.78 -9.41
C ILE A 261 46.98 18.16 -8.75
N LYS A 262 48.08 18.43 -8.03
CA LYS A 262 48.38 19.76 -7.46
C LYS A 262 48.62 20.82 -8.53
N ASN A 263 49.28 20.47 -9.64
CA ASN A 263 49.54 21.40 -10.74
C ASN A 263 48.27 21.69 -11.58
N ALA A 264 47.31 20.75 -11.64
CA ALA A 264 46.01 20.99 -12.24
C ALA A 264 45.14 21.93 -11.37
N THR A 265 45.15 21.77 -10.05
CA THR A 265 44.36 22.59 -9.10
C THR A 265 44.97 23.97 -8.81
N GLN A 266 46.29 24.15 -8.93
CA GLN A 266 46.92 25.48 -8.78
C GLN A 266 46.62 26.46 -9.92
N LYS A 267 46.12 25.98 -11.07
CA LYS A 267 45.81 26.86 -12.20
C LYS A 267 44.51 27.65 -12.06
N GLU A 268 43.60 27.23 -11.17
CA GLU A 268 42.32 27.91 -10.97
C GLU A 268 42.30 28.85 -9.75
N HIS A 269 43.20 28.65 -8.79
CA HIS A 269 43.22 29.40 -7.53
C HIS A 269 43.96 30.75 -7.57
N VAL A 270 44.52 31.16 -8.71
CA VAL A 270 45.25 32.45 -8.82
C VAL A 270 44.32 33.68 -8.74
N ASN A 271 43.00 33.51 -8.79
CA ASN A 271 42.05 34.65 -8.77
C ASN A 271 41.24 34.85 -7.49
N ALA A 272 41.51 34.12 -6.40
CA ALA A 272 40.78 34.30 -5.14
C ALA A 272 41.73 34.31 -3.93
N ALA A 273 42.38 35.44 -3.68
CA ALA A 273 43.16 35.68 -2.46
C ALA A 273 42.66 36.94 -1.77
N THR A 274 42.08 36.77 -0.56
CA THR A 274 42.40 37.52 0.69
C THR A 274 41.32 37.26 1.74
N VAL A 275 41.50 36.26 2.62
CA VAL A 275 40.99 36.28 4.01
C VAL A 275 41.98 35.50 4.90
N GLU A 276 42.33 36.10 6.04
CA GLU A 276 43.41 35.77 6.96
C GLU A 276 43.20 34.53 7.86
N ASP A 277 44.34 34.06 8.37
CA ASP A 277 44.66 32.85 9.13
C ASP A 277 43.82 32.54 10.38
N GLY A 278 43.39 31.28 10.47
CA GLY A 278 43.05 30.60 11.72
C GLY A 278 43.63 29.17 11.71
N PRO A 279 44.08 28.62 12.86
CA PRO A 279 44.85 27.38 12.91
C PRO A 279 44.00 26.18 12.44
N SER A 280 44.43 25.62 11.31
CA SER A 280 43.79 24.50 10.62
C SER A 280 44.04 23.17 11.36
N ASN A 281 42.96 22.55 11.82
CA ASN A 281 42.95 21.12 12.14
C ASN A 281 43.13 20.32 10.84
N GLU A 282 44.37 19.92 10.54
CA GLU A 282 44.74 18.98 9.49
C GLU A 282 44.17 17.58 9.79
N SER A 283 42.94 17.33 9.37
CA SER A 283 42.39 15.98 9.14
C SER A 283 41.07 15.99 8.35
N SER A 284 40.59 17.14 7.90
CA SER A 284 39.48 17.18 6.95
C SER A 284 40.05 16.94 5.56
N LEU A 285 39.87 15.73 5.03
CA LEU A 285 40.07 15.45 3.62
C LEU A 285 39.24 16.49 2.86
N ASP A 286 39.93 17.48 2.28
CA ASP A 286 39.31 18.72 1.82
C ASP A 286 38.34 18.39 0.67
N TYR A 287 37.04 18.35 0.99
CA TYR A 287 35.96 18.02 0.08
C TYR A 287 36.02 18.83 -1.22
N ILE A 288 36.56 20.05 -1.13
CA ILE A 288 36.78 20.97 -2.27
C ILE A 288 37.79 20.39 -3.27
N LYS A 289 38.83 19.68 -2.82
CA LYS A 289 39.79 18.99 -3.71
C LYS A 289 39.18 17.75 -4.38
N ALA A 290 38.32 17.02 -3.67
CA ALA A 290 37.58 15.91 -4.26
C ALA A 290 36.53 16.42 -5.27
N ALA A 291 35.92 17.59 -5.00
CA ALA A 291 34.95 18.22 -5.87
C ALA A 291 35.59 18.84 -7.13
N GLY A 292 36.79 19.44 -7.03
CA GLY A 292 37.53 19.94 -8.21
C GLY A 292 37.95 18.83 -9.19
N LEU A 293 38.11 17.60 -8.71
CA LEU A 293 38.29 16.45 -9.58
C LEU A 293 36.99 16.05 -10.30
N LEU A 294 35.79 16.48 -9.86
CA LEU A 294 34.52 16.12 -10.50
C LEU A 294 34.18 16.95 -11.76
N GLU A 295 34.93 18.02 -12.05
CA GLU A 295 34.62 18.96 -13.15
C GLU A 295 35.39 18.69 -14.48
N GLU A 296 36.32 17.73 -14.51
CA GLU A 296 36.96 17.29 -15.78
C GLU A 296 36.02 16.42 -16.63
N GLU A 297 36.05 16.59 -17.97
CA GLU A 297 35.22 15.84 -18.93
C GLU A 297 35.35 14.31 -18.76
N GLU A 298 34.22 13.66 -18.43
CA GLU A 298 34.08 12.23 -18.15
C GLU A 298 34.84 11.35 -19.17
N GLU A 299 34.66 11.59 -20.47
CA GLU A 299 35.16 10.71 -21.53
C GLU A 299 36.70 10.55 -21.56
N SER A 300 37.46 11.55 -21.11
CA SER A 300 38.93 11.53 -21.16
C SER A 300 39.56 10.76 -20.01
N ARG A 301 38.84 10.59 -18.89
CA ARG A 301 39.34 9.94 -17.67
C ARG A 301 39.19 8.41 -17.72
N TRP A 302 38.07 7.92 -18.24
CA TRP A 302 37.74 6.48 -18.26
C TRP A 302 38.64 5.61 -19.14
N MET A 303 39.31 6.17 -20.15
CA MET A 303 40.24 5.41 -21.01
C MET A 303 41.59 5.10 -20.36
N LYS A 304 41.99 5.79 -19.28
CA LYS A 304 43.31 5.61 -18.65
C LYS A 304 43.31 4.61 -17.49
N ILE A 305 42.14 4.28 -16.98
CA ILE A 305 41.99 3.38 -15.83
C ILE A 305 42.00 1.95 -16.36
N GLY A 306 43.15 1.27 -16.25
CA GLY A 306 43.19 -0.16 -16.49
C GLY A 306 42.18 -0.85 -15.58
N LYS A 307 41.15 -1.50 -16.15
CA LYS A 307 40.15 -2.32 -15.47
C LYS A 307 40.84 -3.41 -14.62
N ARG A 308 41.35 -3.04 -13.45
CA ARG A 308 41.82 -4.01 -12.47
C ARG A 308 40.56 -4.63 -11.90
N ASN A 309 40.43 -5.93 -12.13
CA ASN A 309 39.28 -6.74 -11.74
C ASN A 309 39.13 -6.72 -10.20
N LYS A 310 38.44 -5.71 -9.65
CA LYS A 310 38.17 -5.60 -8.21
C LYS A 310 36.93 -6.43 -7.91
N LEU A 311 37.11 -7.72 -7.62
CA LEU A 311 36.01 -8.63 -7.30
C LEU A 311 35.08 -8.06 -6.20
N TRP A 312 35.65 -7.33 -5.22
CA TRP A 312 34.90 -6.74 -4.12
C TRP A 312 33.94 -5.61 -4.53
N THR A 313 34.21 -4.84 -5.60
CA THR A 313 33.27 -3.80 -6.06
C THR A 313 32.00 -4.43 -6.61
N TYR A 314 32.15 -5.52 -7.37
CA TYR A 314 31.03 -6.32 -7.87
C TYR A 314 30.20 -6.90 -6.71
N GLU A 315 30.84 -7.46 -5.68
CA GLU A 315 30.11 -8.01 -4.53
C GLU A 315 29.38 -6.93 -3.71
N LEU A 316 29.91 -5.69 -3.60
CA LEU A 316 29.17 -4.56 -3.01
C LEU A 316 27.92 -4.19 -3.80
N ILE A 317 28.04 -4.08 -5.13
CA ILE A 317 26.92 -3.75 -6.03
C ILE A 317 25.85 -4.85 -5.94
N LYS A 318 26.29 -6.12 -5.99
CA LYS A 318 25.42 -7.30 -5.88
C LYS A 318 24.68 -7.33 -4.54
N ARG A 319 25.37 -7.11 -3.42
CA ARG A 319 24.76 -7.01 -2.09
C ARG A 319 23.71 -5.90 -2.02
N LYS A 320 24.05 -4.68 -2.49
CA LYS A 320 23.10 -3.56 -2.52
C LYS A 320 21.84 -3.91 -3.30
N ASN A 321 21.99 -4.45 -4.50
CA ASN A 321 20.86 -4.81 -5.34
C ASN A 321 20.01 -5.91 -4.69
N ALA A 322 20.63 -6.90 -4.05
CA ALA A 322 19.92 -7.95 -3.32
C ALA A 322 19.10 -7.36 -2.16
N ILE A 323 19.70 -6.52 -1.32
CA ILE A 323 19.00 -5.87 -0.19
C ILE A 323 17.84 -5.01 -0.69
N LEU A 324 18.04 -4.19 -1.73
CA LEU A 324 17.00 -3.36 -2.33
C LEU A 324 15.83 -4.20 -2.86
N GLN A 325 16.12 -5.26 -3.60
CA GLN A 325 15.10 -6.16 -4.13
C GLN A 325 14.35 -6.88 -3.00
N THR A 326 15.04 -7.30 -1.95
CA THR A 326 14.40 -7.94 -0.80
C THR A 326 13.47 -6.98 -0.07
N ILE A 327 13.91 -5.75 0.25
CA ILE A 327 13.04 -4.78 0.93
C ILE A 327 11.80 -4.49 0.09
N ARG A 328 11.97 -4.27 -1.22
CA ARG A 328 10.84 -4.05 -2.14
C ARG A 328 9.88 -5.24 -2.17
N TRP A 329 10.41 -6.46 -2.18
CA TRP A 329 9.58 -7.66 -2.12
C TRP A 329 8.80 -7.76 -0.79
N LEU A 330 9.41 -7.39 0.34
CA LEU A 330 8.70 -7.30 1.62
C LEU A 330 7.62 -6.21 1.61
N GLU A 331 7.87 -5.06 0.99
CA GLU A 331 6.84 -4.02 0.76
C GLU A 331 5.65 -4.55 -0.04
N ASP A 332 5.92 -5.25 -1.15
CA ASP A 332 4.88 -5.86 -1.99
C ASP A 332 4.05 -6.89 -1.22
N LEU A 333 4.69 -7.67 -0.32
CA LEU A 333 3.99 -8.61 0.56
C LEU A 333 3.08 -7.90 1.56
N ILE A 334 3.51 -6.79 2.15
CA ILE A 334 2.69 -5.97 3.03
C ILE A 334 1.48 -5.41 2.29
N VAL A 335 1.68 -4.90 1.06
CA VAL A 335 0.59 -4.40 0.23
C VAL A 335 -0.39 -5.53 -0.11
N ASP A 336 0.08 -6.72 -0.50
CA ASP A 336 -0.83 -7.84 -0.81
C ASP A 336 -1.61 -8.28 0.43
N TRP A 337 -0.94 -8.48 1.56
CA TRP A 337 -1.56 -8.90 2.82
C TRP A 337 -2.57 -7.87 3.32
N ALA A 338 -2.18 -6.60 3.46
CA ALA A 338 -3.04 -5.55 3.99
C ALA A 338 -4.22 -5.19 3.05
N SER A 339 -4.13 -5.54 1.76
CA SER A 339 -5.23 -5.36 0.81
C SER A 339 -6.33 -6.41 0.95
N ARG A 340 -6.14 -7.50 1.71
CA ARG A 340 -7.18 -8.53 1.88
C ARG A 340 -8.31 -8.00 2.75
N VAL A 341 -9.54 -8.26 2.32
CA VAL A 341 -10.73 -7.67 2.94
C VAL A 341 -10.86 -7.96 4.44
N TRP A 342 -10.62 -9.21 4.85
CA TRP A 342 -10.71 -9.60 6.26
C TRP A 342 -9.54 -9.05 7.09
N VAL A 343 -8.33 -9.00 6.52
CA VAL A 343 -7.14 -8.40 7.14
C VAL A 343 -7.37 -6.94 7.51
N ILE A 344 -8.17 -6.20 6.73
CA ILE A 344 -8.54 -4.82 7.06
C ILE A 344 -9.20 -4.73 8.43
N SER A 345 -10.16 -5.60 8.73
CA SER A 345 -10.82 -5.61 10.03
C SER A 345 -9.84 -5.96 11.17
N GLU A 346 -8.89 -6.87 10.92
CA GLU A 346 -7.93 -7.37 11.90
C GLU A 346 -6.96 -6.27 12.34
N TYR A 347 -6.34 -5.55 11.41
CA TYR A 347 -5.43 -4.47 11.78
C TYR A 347 -6.16 -3.24 12.34
N HIS A 348 -7.44 -3.02 12.02
CA HIS A 348 -8.25 -1.98 12.67
C HIS A 348 -8.54 -2.32 14.14
N ILE A 349 -8.83 -3.59 14.44
CA ILE A 349 -8.97 -4.06 15.82
C ILE A 349 -7.63 -3.91 16.56
N ALA A 350 -6.53 -4.29 15.90
CA ALA A 350 -5.19 -4.13 16.47
C ALA A 350 -4.84 -2.67 16.73
N LYS A 351 -5.23 -1.75 15.82
CA LYS A 351 -5.06 -0.30 15.95
C LYS A 351 -5.77 0.27 17.19
N LYS A 352 -7.00 -0.17 17.49
CA LYS A 352 -7.73 0.26 18.69
C LYS A 352 -7.02 -0.13 19.98
N LYS A 353 -6.34 -1.28 20.00
CA LYS A 353 -5.63 -1.85 21.16
C LYS A 353 -4.13 -1.53 21.20
N ASN A 354 -3.60 -1.02 20.09
CA ASN A 354 -2.17 -0.84 19.84
C ASN A 354 -1.32 -2.09 20.15
N ASN A 355 -1.80 -3.27 19.71
CA ASN A 355 -1.20 -4.57 20.07
C ASN A 355 -0.82 -5.41 18.84
N MET A 356 -0.41 -4.75 17.75
CA MET A 356 0.01 -5.44 16.54
C MET A 356 1.51 -5.72 16.55
N LYS A 357 1.86 -6.97 16.26
CA LYS A 357 3.22 -7.38 15.89
C LYS A 357 3.21 -7.88 14.45
N TYR A 358 4.36 -7.85 13.80
CA TYR A 358 4.53 -8.49 12.50
C TYR A 358 5.87 -9.24 12.42
N CYS A 359 5.92 -10.28 11.60
CA CYS A 359 7.15 -11.00 11.28
C CYS A 359 7.11 -11.53 9.86
N PHE A 360 8.29 -11.87 9.34
CA PHE A 360 8.45 -12.54 8.05
C PHE A 360 9.16 -13.88 8.28
N ILE A 361 8.55 -14.98 7.86
CA ILE A 361 9.14 -16.32 7.92
C ILE A 361 10.49 -16.35 7.19
N GLN A 362 10.59 -15.63 6.06
CA GLN A 362 11.81 -15.55 5.25
C GLN A 362 12.98 -14.89 5.98
N LEU A 363 12.72 -14.02 6.96
CA LEU A 363 13.75 -13.37 7.77
C LEU A 363 14.12 -14.18 9.02
N SER A 364 13.46 -15.31 9.28
CA SER A 364 13.80 -16.16 10.42
C SER A 364 15.22 -16.73 10.30
N ILE A 365 16.01 -16.58 11.35
CA ILE A 365 17.36 -17.13 11.48
C ILE A 365 17.30 -18.15 12.62
N ARG A 366 17.75 -19.39 12.38
CA ARG A 366 17.70 -20.46 13.38
C ARG A 366 18.56 -20.15 14.62
N ASP A 367 19.61 -19.35 14.44
CA ASP A 367 20.63 -19.11 15.46
C ASP A 367 20.37 -17.85 16.30
N THR A 368 19.62 -16.86 15.79
CA THR A 368 19.31 -15.63 16.53
C THR A 368 17.91 -15.71 17.13
N LYS A 369 17.81 -16.24 18.35
CA LYS A 369 16.54 -16.41 19.07
C LYS A 369 15.81 -15.11 19.38
N ASP A 370 16.51 -13.97 19.32
CA ASP A 370 15.99 -12.67 19.76
C ASP A 370 15.52 -11.75 18.61
N LEU A 371 15.76 -12.08 17.33
CA LEU A 371 15.58 -11.17 16.17
C LEU A 371 14.47 -11.61 15.20
N LEU A 372 13.23 -11.74 15.68
CA LEU A 372 12.19 -12.43 14.89
C LEU A 372 10.92 -11.61 14.65
N PHE A 373 10.64 -10.63 15.51
CA PHE A 373 9.38 -9.88 15.47
C PHE A 373 9.63 -8.38 15.49
N PHE A 374 8.69 -7.66 14.90
CA PHE A 374 8.64 -6.21 14.86
C PHE A 374 7.36 -5.73 15.55
N ASN A 375 7.46 -4.66 16.33
CA ASN A 375 6.31 -4.00 16.94
C ASN A 375 5.81 -2.91 16.00
N PHE A 376 4.50 -2.86 15.78
CA PHE A 376 3.88 -1.74 15.04
C PHE A 376 3.06 -0.89 16.01
N ASP A 377 3.62 0.27 16.39
CA ASP A 377 2.98 1.22 17.30
C ASP A 377 2.17 2.26 16.52
N PHE A 378 0.86 2.08 16.45
CA PHE A 378 -0.08 2.99 15.78
C PHE A 378 -0.10 4.40 16.37
N THR A 379 0.48 4.60 17.56
CA THR A 379 0.54 5.90 18.24
C THR A 379 1.87 6.62 18.07
N ASN A 380 2.84 6.01 17.39
CA ASN A 380 4.17 6.59 17.23
C ASN A 380 4.12 7.85 16.33
N PRO A 381 4.43 9.05 16.85
CA PRO A 381 4.36 10.29 16.08
C PRO A 381 5.38 10.36 14.94
N ALA A 382 6.45 9.56 14.99
CA ALA A 382 7.42 9.47 13.90
C ALA A 382 6.74 9.02 12.60
N PHE A 383 5.69 8.20 12.70
CA PHE A 383 4.95 7.69 11.54
C PHE A 383 4.19 8.78 10.79
N SER A 384 3.52 9.70 11.51
CA SER A 384 2.87 10.86 10.88
C SER A 384 3.90 11.73 10.14
N SER A 385 5.03 12.02 10.79
CA SER A 385 6.07 12.87 10.20
C SER A 385 6.75 12.24 8.97
N ALA A 386 6.94 10.91 8.97
CA ALA A 386 7.53 10.19 7.86
C ALA A 386 6.62 10.21 6.63
N VAL A 387 5.30 10.06 6.83
CA VAL A 387 4.32 10.13 5.75
C VAL A 387 4.23 11.53 5.15
N GLU A 388 4.26 12.57 5.99
CA GLU A 388 4.18 13.96 5.51
C GLU A 388 5.42 14.41 4.75
N LYS A 389 6.62 13.97 5.16
CA LYS A 389 7.89 14.38 4.55
C LYS A 389 8.15 13.75 3.18
N LEU A 390 7.55 12.59 2.92
CA LEU A 390 7.68 11.93 1.61
C LEU A 390 6.71 12.59 0.64
N ASN A 391 7.20 13.58 -0.11
CA ASN A 391 6.51 14.09 -1.30
C ASN A 391 6.50 12.98 -2.37
N VAL A 392 5.52 12.07 -2.30
CA VAL A 392 5.40 10.90 -3.21
C VAL A 392 4.97 11.29 -4.63
N TYR A 393 4.74 12.57 -4.91
CA TYR A 393 4.27 13.00 -6.22
C TYR A 393 5.30 12.72 -7.32
N GLY A 394 5.06 11.66 -8.08
CA GLY A 394 5.64 11.43 -9.41
C GLY A 394 7.08 10.91 -9.45
N ILE A 395 7.69 10.54 -8.31
CA ILE A 395 9.04 9.98 -8.33
C ILE A 395 8.96 8.51 -8.78
N THR A 396 9.36 8.27 -10.03
CA THR A 396 9.63 6.90 -10.50
C THR A 396 10.73 6.30 -9.62
N TYR A 397 10.53 5.06 -9.17
CA TYR A 397 11.33 4.39 -8.14
C TYR A 397 12.86 4.45 -8.38
N GLN A 398 13.29 4.61 -9.63
CA GLN A 398 14.70 4.75 -10.02
C GLN A 398 15.37 6.06 -9.56
N ARG A 399 14.61 7.10 -9.21
CA ARG A 399 15.15 8.40 -8.76
C ARG A 399 14.83 8.71 -7.31
N ASN A 400 14.38 7.72 -6.55
CA ASN A 400 13.99 7.94 -5.17
C ASN A 400 15.24 8.07 -4.28
N SER A 401 15.60 9.29 -3.90
CA SER A 401 16.71 9.58 -2.96
C SER A 401 16.36 9.28 -1.51
N ASN A 402 15.18 8.71 -1.25
CA ASN A 402 14.76 8.36 0.09
C ASN A 402 15.46 7.08 0.57
N PRO A 403 15.88 7.04 1.85
CA PRO A 403 16.38 5.84 2.49
C PRO A 403 15.45 4.65 2.29
N VAL A 404 16.03 3.49 2.04
CA VAL A 404 15.31 2.24 1.75
C VAL A 404 14.40 1.85 2.90
N HIS A 405 14.89 1.92 4.14
CA HIS A 405 14.08 1.59 5.31
C HIS A 405 12.89 2.56 5.50
N LEU A 406 13.04 3.83 5.10
CA LEU A 406 11.92 4.79 5.14
C LEU A 406 10.85 4.44 4.11
N GLY A 407 11.23 3.92 2.93
CA GLY A 407 10.28 3.37 1.96
C GLY A 407 9.45 2.23 2.55
N PHE A 408 10.10 1.32 3.26
CA PHE A 408 9.42 0.19 3.92
C PHE A 408 8.44 0.67 4.99
N HIS A 409 8.91 1.52 5.91
CA HIS A 409 8.06 2.08 6.96
C HIS A 409 6.91 2.91 6.40
N HIS A 410 7.16 3.71 5.36
CA HIS A 410 6.12 4.46 4.68
C HIS A 410 5.05 3.54 4.08
N THR A 411 5.46 2.44 3.45
CA THR A 411 4.53 1.43 2.93
C THR A 411 3.69 0.83 4.05
N MET A 412 4.32 0.39 5.14
CA MET A 412 3.63 -0.13 6.33
C MET A 412 2.60 0.87 6.88
N ILE A 413 3.00 2.11 7.11
CA ILE A 413 2.13 3.16 7.66
C ILE A 413 0.98 3.46 6.70
N ASN A 414 1.27 3.56 5.40
CA ASN A 414 0.25 3.84 4.41
C ASN A 414 -0.80 2.74 4.36
N GLN A 415 -0.37 1.47 4.40
CA GLN A 415 -1.28 0.33 4.36
C GLN A 415 -2.09 0.18 5.65
N LEU A 416 -1.53 0.50 6.82
CA LEU A 416 -2.17 0.20 8.10
C LEU A 416 -2.88 1.38 8.76
N THR A 417 -2.47 2.61 8.43
CA THR A 417 -2.93 3.80 9.15
C THR A 417 -3.65 4.80 8.27
N THR A 418 -3.20 5.01 7.03
CA THR A 418 -3.67 6.12 6.20
C THR A 418 -4.70 5.75 5.13
N GLN A 419 -5.08 4.47 5.02
CA GLN A 419 -6.08 4.06 4.03
C GLN A 419 -7.41 4.75 4.32
N THR A 420 -7.97 5.35 3.29
CA THR A 420 -9.31 5.93 3.36
C THR A 420 -10.38 4.83 3.33
N PHE A 421 -11.60 5.18 3.75
CA PHE A 421 -12.77 4.29 3.62
C PHE A 421 -12.94 3.77 2.18
N PHE A 422 -12.75 4.63 1.17
CA PHE A 422 -12.86 4.24 -0.24
C PHE A 422 -11.76 3.28 -0.69
N GLU A 423 -10.52 3.49 -0.26
CA GLU A 423 -9.43 2.58 -0.58
C GLU A 423 -9.69 1.20 -0.02
N MET A 424 -10.08 1.13 1.26
CA MET A 424 -10.44 -0.13 1.89
C MET A 424 -11.61 -0.81 1.16
N MET A 425 -12.68 -0.06 0.86
CA MET A 425 -13.86 -0.64 0.22
C MET A 425 -13.59 -1.10 -1.21
N LEU A 426 -12.85 -0.33 -2.01
CA LEU A 426 -12.80 -0.52 -3.47
C LEU A 426 -11.47 -1.10 -3.97
N LYS A 427 -10.35 -0.97 -3.23
CA LYS A 427 -9.06 -1.59 -3.59
C LYS A 427 -8.85 -2.96 -2.96
N SER A 428 -9.59 -3.29 -1.90
CA SER A 428 -9.38 -4.55 -1.21
C SER A 428 -9.61 -5.75 -2.13
N LYS A 429 -8.97 -6.86 -1.84
CA LYS A 429 -9.16 -8.15 -2.51
C LYS A 429 -10.11 -8.98 -1.65
N ALA A 430 -11.27 -9.31 -2.21
CA ALA A 430 -12.31 -10.06 -1.54
C ALA A 430 -12.75 -11.23 -2.43
N THR A 431 -12.98 -12.40 -1.84
CA THR A 431 -13.54 -13.55 -2.56
C THR A 431 -14.99 -13.28 -2.93
N LYS A 432 -15.78 -12.73 -2.00
CA LYS A 432 -17.12 -12.21 -2.26
C LYS A 432 -17.13 -10.70 -2.08
N ASN A 433 -17.82 -9.98 -2.96
CA ASN A 433 -17.85 -8.53 -2.89
C ASN A 433 -18.62 -7.99 -1.67
N GLU A 434 -19.56 -8.78 -1.12
CA GLU A 434 -20.25 -8.44 0.13
C GLU A 434 -19.35 -8.44 1.36
N ASP A 435 -18.28 -9.26 1.38
CA ASP A 435 -17.31 -9.34 2.48
C ASP A 435 -16.66 -7.98 2.78
N ARG A 436 -16.56 -7.11 1.76
CA ARG A 436 -16.08 -5.72 1.90
C ARG A 436 -16.89 -4.97 2.94
N PHE A 437 -18.21 -5.11 2.88
CA PHE A 437 -19.10 -4.42 3.80
C PHE A 437 -19.05 -5.02 5.20
N TYR A 438 -18.99 -6.34 5.34
CA TYR A 438 -18.87 -7.00 6.64
C TYR A 438 -17.57 -6.64 7.37
N ALA A 439 -16.45 -6.55 6.66
CA ALA A 439 -15.16 -6.24 7.27
C ALA A 439 -14.98 -4.74 7.59
N ILE A 440 -15.47 -3.85 6.71
CA ILE A 440 -15.11 -2.44 6.74
C ILE A 440 -16.18 -1.56 7.40
N LEU A 441 -17.48 -1.84 7.17
CA LEU A 441 -18.54 -1.00 7.74
C LEU A 441 -18.48 -0.90 9.27
N PRO A 442 -18.26 -2.01 10.04
CA PRO A 442 -18.18 -1.94 11.49
C PRO A 442 -17.08 -1.03 12.03
N ASN A 443 -16.08 -0.70 11.22
CA ASN A 443 -14.96 0.16 11.57
C ASN A 443 -15.08 1.57 10.97
N SER A 444 -16.24 1.92 10.42
CA SER A 444 -16.51 3.20 9.75
C SER A 444 -17.64 3.98 10.41
N LYS A 445 -17.85 5.23 9.99
CA LYS A 445 -19.03 6.02 10.38
C LYS A 445 -20.36 5.40 9.92
N TYR A 446 -20.31 4.41 9.03
CA TYR A 446 -21.48 3.70 8.47
C TYR A 446 -21.80 2.37 9.18
N GLN A 447 -21.20 2.10 10.35
CA GLN A 447 -21.39 0.84 11.10
C GLN A 447 -22.85 0.42 11.31
N ALA A 448 -23.79 1.36 11.45
CA ALA A 448 -25.22 1.08 11.63
C ALA A 448 -25.86 0.34 10.44
N LYS A 449 -25.22 0.36 9.27
CA LYS A 449 -25.69 -0.32 8.06
C LYS A 449 -25.19 -1.77 7.95
N ALA A 450 -24.25 -2.20 8.78
CA ALA A 450 -23.63 -3.53 8.68
C ALA A 450 -24.63 -4.69 8.79
N ASN A 451 -25.67 -4.54 9.61
CA ASN A 451 -26.70 -5.58 9.79
C ASN A 451 -27.62 -5.78 8.59
N GLN A 452 -27.57 -4.89 7.59
CA GLN A 452 -28.43 -4.94 6.39
C GLN A 452 -27.74 -5.61 5.20
N VAL A 453 -26.43 -5.89 5.30
CA VAL A 453 -25.59 -6.33 4.17
C VAL A 453 -26.12 -7.61 3.50
N ALA A 454 -26.68 -8.53 4.29
CA ALA A 454 -27.24 -9.80 3.80
C ALA A 454 -28.35 -9.60 2.75
N ASP A 455 -29.09 -8.49 2.82
CA ASP A 455 -30.23 -8.22 1.93
C ASP A 455 -29.82 -7.51 0.63
N TRP A 456 -28.57 -7.06 0.51
CA TRP A 456 -28.12 -6.15 -0.54
C TRP A 456 -27.80 -6.82 -1.88
N LYS A 457 -27.67 -8.15 -1.91
CA LYS A 457 -27.38 -8.93 -3.14
C LYS A 457 -26.14 -8.45 -3.89
N ILE A 458 -25.06 -8.16 -3.17
CA ILE A 458 -23.80 -7.64 -3.73
C ILE A 458 -23.02 -8.77 -4.40
N SER A 459 -22.90 -8.72 -5.73
CA SER A 459 -22.21 -9.75 -6.51
C SER A 459 -20.91 -9.27 -7.15
N ASN A 460 -20.82 -7.99 -7.50
CA ASN A 460 -19.69 -7.41 -8.23
C ASN A 460 -19.34 -6.01 -7.72
N LEU A 461 -18.19 -5.47 -8.15
CA LEU A 461 -17.72 -4.15 -7.71
C LEU A 461 -18.68 -3.02 -8.12
N MET A 462 -19.41 -3.16 -9.22
CA MET A 462 -20.41 -2.19 -9.64
C MET A 462 -21.59 -2.13 -8.65
N SER A 463 -22.08 -3.27 -8.17
CA SER A 463 -23.08 -3.34 -7.11
C SER A 463 -22.56 -2.79 -5.77
N VAL A 464 -21.27 -2.97 -5.45
CA VAL A 464 -20.63 -2.32 -4.28
C VAL A 464 -20.74 -0.80 -4.40
N LYS A 465 -20.35 -0.24 -5.54
CA LYS A 465 -20.36 1.21 -5.78
C LYS A 465 -21.76 1.80 -5.76
N LEU A 466 -22.73 1.16 -6.40
CA LEU A 466 -24.14 1.55 -6.33
C LEU A 466 -24.63 1.60 -4.88
N LYS A 467 -24.29 0.58 -4.10
CA LYS A 467 -24.69 0.52 -2.71
C LYS A 467 -24.02 1.58 -1.85
N LEU A 468 -22.76 1.92 -2.13
CA LEU A 468 -22.09 3.07 -1.50
C LEU A 468 -22.85 4.38 -1.78
N PHE A 469 -23.26 4.65 -3.02
CA PHE A 469 -24.09 5.84 -3.31
C PHE A 469 -25.45 5.85 -2.60
N GLU A 470 -25.99 4.69 -2.27
CA GLU A 470 -27.23 4.57 -1.50
C GLU A 470 -27.02 4.91 -0.01
N ILE A 471 -25.97 4.37 0.62
CA ILE A 471 -25.82 4.43 2.09
C ILE A 471 -24.96 5.58 2.62
N MET A 472 -24.11 6.17 1.78
CA MET A 472 -23.17 7.21 2.20
C MET A 472 -23.85 8.55 2.46
N ASP A 473 -23.18 9.44 3.20
CA ASP A 473 -23.58 10.84 3.31
C ASP A 473 -23.25 11.63 2.03
N THR A 474 -23.79 12.85 1.93
CA THR A 474 -23.64 13.72 0.76
C THR A 474 -22.17 13.99 0.43
N ARG A 475 -21.33 14.25 1.44
CA ARG A 475 -19.90 14.59 1.24
C ARG A 475 -19.16 13.41 0.63
N ASP A 476 -19.33 12.22 1.18
CA ASP A 476 -18.68 11.01 0.68
C ASP A 476 -19.17 10.62 -0.72
N LYS A 477 -20.46 10.81 -1.04
CA LYS A 477 -20.98 10.60 -2.41
C LYS A 477 -20.27 11.51 -3.42
N TRP A 478 -20.03 12.77 -3.07
CA TRP A 478 -19.29 13.69 -3.94
C TRP A 478 -17.85 13.26 -4.14
N ILE A 479 -17.11 13.02 -3.05
CA ILE A 479 -15.72 12.54 -3.13
C ILE A 479 -15.66 11.31 -4.05
N PHE A 480 -16.59 10.38 -3.85
CA PHE A 480 -16.63 9.16 -4.64
C PHE A 480 -16.93 9.42 -6.13
N LEU A 481 -17.86 10.32 -6.45
CA LEU A 481 -18.15 10.71 -7.83
C LEU A 481 -16.95 11.36 -8.52
N PHE A 482 -16.27 12.30 -7.85
CA PHE A 482 -15.09 12.97 -8.40
C PHE A 482 -13.92 12.00 -8.62
N LEU A 483 -13.71 11.05 -7.70
CA LEU A 483 -12.76 9.95 -7.89
C LEU A 483 -13.09 9.10 -9.13
N SER A 484 -14.37 8.83 -9.39
CA SER A 484 -14.80 8.10 -10.59
C SER A 484 -14.62 8.91 -11.88
N GLY A 485 -14.80 10.22 -11.85
CA GLY A 485 -14.71 11.11 -13.02
C GLY A 485 -13.34 11.75 -13.26
N TYR A 486 -12.34 11.44 -12.42
CA TYR A 486 -10.99 12.02 -12.51
C TYR A 486 -10.27 11.68 -13.84
N VAL A 487 -9.35 12.54 -14.30
CA VAL A 487 -8.64 12.34 -15.59
C VAL A 487 -7.77 11.07 -15.67
N GLY A 488 -7.25 10.61 -14.54
CA GLY A 488 -6.54 9.33 -14.44
C GLY A 488 -7.46 8.12 -14.39
N SER A 489 -8.76 8.33 -14.14
CA SER A 489 -9.76 7.26 -14.08
C SER A 489 -10.10 6.77 -15.49
N SER A 490 -10.21 5.46 -15.66
CA SER A 490 -10.55 4.87 -16.96
C SER A 490 -12.04 4.57 -17.03
N SER A 491 -12.74 5.22 -17.95
CA SER A 491 -14.11 4.88 -18.36
C SER A 491 -14.08 4.40 -19.80
N THR A 492 -14.64 3.22 -20.08
CA THR A 492 -14.77 2.72 -21.46
C THR A 492 -16.01 3.26 -22.16
N TYR A 493 -16.93 3.90 -21.42
CA TYR A 493 -18.28 4.27 -21.87
C TYR A 493 -19.14 3.06 -22.31
N GLU A 494 -18.63 1.84 -22.24
CA GLU A 494 -19.32 0.64 -22.73
C GLU A 494 -20.34 0.09 -21.73
N VAL A 495 -20.18 0.43 -20.44
CA VAL A 495 -20.99 -0.10 -19.34
C VAL A 495 -21.63 1.04 -18.55
N LEU A 496 -22.95 0.99 -18.42
CA LEU A 496 -23.74 1.93 -17.60
C LEU A 496 -24.19 1.28 -16.25
N PRO A 497 -24.24 2.02 -15.13
CA PRO A 497 -23.89 3.42 -15.10
C PRO A 497 -22.41 3.78 -15.05
N THR A 498 -22.01 4.85 -15.76
CA THR A 498 -20.59 5.23 -15.90
C THR A 498 -19.93 5.66 -14.60
N PHE A 499 -20.69 6.27 -13.68
CA PHE A 499 -20.20 6.61 -12.35
C PHE A 499 -19.87 5.39 -11.47
N CYS A 500 -20.38 4.21 -11.83
CA CYS A 500 -20.04 2.94 -11.16
C CYS A 500 -19.05 2.08 -11.96
N SER A 501 -19.09 2.12 -13.30
CA SER A 501 -18.21 1.30 -14.12
C SER A 501 -16.78 1.84 -14.24
N SER A 502 -16.56 3.13 -13.97
CA SER A 502 -15.24 3.78 -14.05
C SER A 502 -14.24 3.23 -13.01
N ASN A 503 -13.00 2.96 -13.43
CA ASN A 503 -11.92 2.65 -12.48
C ASN A 503 -11.43 3.92 -11.80
N ILE A 504 -11.05 3.84 -10.53
CA ILE A 504 -10.59 5.00 -9.76
C ILE A 504 -9.07 5.12 -9.84
N TYR A 505 -8.59 6.33 -10.12
CA TYR A 505 -7.19 6.68 -9.94
C TYR A 505 -6.89 7.10 -8.51
N TRP A 506 -6.11 6.29 -7.80
CA TRP A 506 -5.85 6.48 -6.37
C TRP A 506 -4.77 7.50 -6.03
N GLY A 507 -3.97 7.94 -7.02
CA GLY A 507 -2.82 8.82 -6.78
C GLY A 507 -3.17 10.18 -6.17
N LEU A 508 -4.43 10.58 -6.22
CA LEU A 508 -4.91 11.90 -5.80
C LEU A 508 -6.04 11.85 -4.77
N ILE A 509 -6.30 10.70 -4.14
CA ILE A 509 -7.38 10.64 -3.14
C ILE A 509 -7.19 11.65 -2.00
N LYS A 510 -5.94 11.96 -1.64
CA LYS A 510 -5.60 12.91 -0.58
C LYS A 510 -5.97 14.35 -0.93
N THR A 511 -6.09 14.72 -2.22
CA THR A 511 -6.41 16.10 -2.63
C THR A 511 -7.89 16.43 -2.50
N HIS A 512 -8.77 15.43 -2.62
CA HIS A 512 -10.23 15.57 -2.56
C HIS A 512 -10.81 15.64 -1.13
N ILE A 513 -9.96 15.55 -0.08
CA ILE A 513 -10.42 15.54 1.32
C ILE A 513 -10.51 16.97 1.91
N ASN A 514 -9.99 17.98 1.21
CA ASN A 514 -9.88 19.33 1.73
C ASN A 514 -11.24 19.99 2.02
N ASP A 515 -11.29 20.82 3.06
CA ASP A 515 -12.51 21.52 3.54
C ASP A 515 -12.89 22.75 2.67
N TYR A 516 -12.65 22.69 1.36
CA TYR A 516 -13.03 23.77 0.46
C TYR A 516 -14.55 23.87 0.32
N GLN A 517 -15.02 25.08 0.01
CA GLN A 517 -16.43 25.29 -0.29
C GLN A 517 -16.77 24.50 -1.55
N CYS A 518 -17.62 23.50 -1.37
CA CYS A 518 -18.06 22.64 -2.45
C CYS A 518 -19.00 23.39 -3.41
N ASN A 519 -18.92 23.09 -4.70
CA ASN A 519 -19.88 23.55 -5.72
C ASN A 519 -21.29 22.94 -5.54
N PHE A 520 -21.51 22.22 -4.46
CA PHE A 520 -22.76 21.54 -4.15
C PHE A 520 -23.22 21.92 -2.74
N ASP A 521 -24.53 21.95 -2.53
CA ASP A 521 -25.09 22.21 -1.20
C ASP A 521 -25.00 20.96 -0.33
N ILE A 522 -23.87 20.77 0.36
CA ILE A 522 -23.63 19.61 1.23
C ILE A 522 -24.61 19.60 2.42
N ASN A 523 -25.13 20.77 2.83
CA ASN A 523 -26.03 20.88 3.98
C ASN A 523 -27.46 20.42 3.66
N ASN A 524 -27.80 20.30 2.37
CA ASN A 524 -29.09 19.79 1.94
C ASN A 524 -28.95 18.33 1.45
N GLU A 525 -29.14 17.40 2.38
CA GLU A 525 -29.05 15.94 2.14
C GLU A 525 -29.94 15.47 0.98
N THR A 526 -31.03 16.18 0.70
CA THR A 526 -32.03 15.76 -0.28
C THR A 526 -31.82 16.31 -1.69
N SER A 527 -31.01 17.36 -1.88
CA SER A 527 -30.98 18.07 -3.17
C SER A 527 -29.68 17.96 -3.96
N ALA A 528 -28.54 17.67 -3.31
CA ALA A 528 -27.25 17.76 -4.00
C ALA A 528 -26.98 16.54 -4.90
N ILE A 529 -27.05 15.33 -4.34
CA ILE A 529 -26.75 14.07 -5.04
C ILE A 529 -27.63 12.93 -4.54
N THR A 530 -28.54 12.47 -5.39
CA THR A 530 -29.50 11.41 -5.07
C THR A 530 -29.43 10.28 -6.08
N LEU A 531 -29.41 9.04 -5.59
CA LEU A 531 -29.45 7.84 -6.43
C LEU A 531 -30.90 7.45 -6.74
N HIS A 532 -31.20 7.26 -8.01
CA HIS A 532 -32.51 6.88 -8.52
C HIS A 532 -32.42 5.62 -9.38
N HIS A 533 -33.58 5.02 -9.66
CA HIS A 533 -33.72 3.92 -10.62
C HIS A 533 -34.71 4.34 -11.70
N SER A 534 -34.28 4.32 -12.96
CA SER A 534 -35.15 4.52 -14.11
C SER A 534 -35.78 3.18 -14.48
N ASN A 535 -37.11 3.08 -14.35
CA ASN A 535 -37.85 1.89 -14.77
C ASN A 535 -37.80 1.73 -16.30
N ASP A 536 -37.75 2.83 -17.05
CA ASP A 536 -37.79 2.80 -18.52
C ASP A 536 -36.48 2.27 -19.11
N LEU A 537 -35.35 2.64 -18.50
CA LEU A 537 -34.02 2.19 -18.93
C LEU A 537 -33.53 0.96 -18.16
N HIS A 538 -34.20 0.60 -17.06
CA HIS A 538 -33.71 -0.38 -16.07
C HIS A 538 -32.29 -0.06 -15.57
N LEU A 539 -31.96 1.22 -15.48
CA LEU A 539 -30.64 1.72 -15.08
C LEU A 539 -30.75 2.62 -13.84
N HIS A 540 -29.72 2.57 -13.01
CA HIS A 540 -29.54 3.54 -11.95
C HIS A 540 -28.93 4.82 -12.51
N TYR A 541 -29.30 5.96 -11.93
CA TYR A 541 -28.69 7.26 -12.22
C TYR A 541 -28.51 8.09 -10.96
N LEU A 542 -27.52 8.97 -10.97
CA LEU A 542 -27.33 10.01 -9.97
C LEU A 542 -27.94 11.31 -10.48
N GLN A 543 -28.86 11.90 -9.75
CA GLN A 543 -29.32 13.25 -10.02
C GLN A 543 -28.41 14.24 -9.28
N LEU A 544 -27.76 15.14 -10.03
CA LEU A 544 -26.78 16.10 -9.52
C LEU A 544 -27.32 17.52 -9.65
N THR A 545 -27.24 18.32 -8.58
CA THR A 545 -27.65 19.74 -8.60
C THR A 545 -26.48 20.65 -8.20
N PRO A 546 -25.61 21.05 -9.16
CA PRO A 546 -24.49 21.96 -8.88
C PRO A 546 -24.95 23.40 -8.69
N LYS A 547 -24.21 24.22 -7.95
CA LYS A 547 -24.43 25.68 -7.85
C LYS A 547 -24.05 26.39 -9.14
N HIS A 548 -23.05 25.90 -9.85
CA HIS A 548 -22.67 26.38 -11.18
C HIS A 548 -22.04 25.27 -12.02
N TYR A 549 -22.09 25.42 -13.33
CA TYR A 549 -21.54 24.47 -14.29
C TYR A 549 -21.03 25.19 -15.54
N TYR A 550 -20.27 24.48 -16.36
CA TYR A 550 -19.74 24.99 -17.61
C TYR A 550 -20.25 24.18 -18.77
N VAL A 551 -20.53 24.83 -19.90
CA VAL A 551 -20.87 24.16 -21.17
C VAL A 551 -19.76 24.43 -22.16
N SER A 552 -19.20 23.37 -22.75
CA SER A 552 -18.17 23.51 -23.76
C SER A 552 -18.75 24.02 -25.08
N ASN A 553 -18.14 25.07 -25.64
CA ASN A 553 -18.45 25.54 -27.00
C ASN A 553 -17.86 24.64 -28.08
N VAL A 554 -16.95 23.74 -27.70
CA VAL A 554 -16.25 22.87 -28.64
C VAL A 554 -17.19 21.75 -29.04
N LYS A 555 -17.69 21.82 -30.28
CA LYS A 555 -18.39 20.68 -30.87
C LYS A 555 -17.43 19.49 -30.88
N PRO A 556 -17.85 18.30 -30.41
CA PRO A 556 -16.98 17.13 -30.47
C PRO A 556 -16.65 16.90 -31.95
N GLY A 557 -15.39 17.14 -32.31
CA GLY A 557 -14.92 17.13 -33.69
C GLY A 557 -14.43 15.74 -34.13
N GLY A 558 -14.56 15.45 -35.43
CA GLY A 558 -13.93 14.29 -36.06
C GLY A 558 -14.68 12.96 -35.94
N VAL A 559 -14.05 11.89 -36.46
CA VAL A 559 -14.62 10.52 -36.54
C VAL A 559 -14.91 9.94 -35.15
N TYR A 560 -14.18 10.38 -34.13
CA TYR A 560 -14.38 9.93 -32.75
C TYR A 560 -15.72 10.42 -32.18
N ALA A 561 -16.13 11.64 -32.51
CA ALA A 561 -17.38 12.24 -32.07
C ALA A 561 -18.62 11.51 -32.59
N SER A 562 -18.60 11.07 -33.86
CA SER A 562 -19.73 10.33 -34.43
C SER A 562 -19.88 8.94 -33.80
N ARG A 563 -18.77 8.27 -33.47
CA ARG A 563 -18.79 7.00 -32.73
C ARG A 563 -19.37 7.18 -31.33
N ILE A 564 -18.91 8.18 -30.57
CA ILE A 564 -19.43 8.45 -29.23
C ILE A 564 -20.91 8.80 -29.31
N LYS A 565 -21.32 9.70 -30.22
CA LYS A 565 -22.74 10.05 -30.40
C LYS A 565 -23.59 8.80 -30.66
N ASN A 566 -23.20 7.96 -31.60
CA ASN A 566 -23.95 6.74 -31.91
C ASN A 566 -24.03 5.77 -30.70
N GLN A 567 -22.96 5.69 -29.91
CA GLN A 567 -22.95 4.88 -28.69
C GLN A 567 -23.88 5.45 -27.62
N LEU A 568 -23.82 6.76 -27.37
CA LEU A 568 -24.68 7.47 -26.43
C LEU A 568 -26.16 7.36 -26.82
N CYS A 569 -26.49 7.65 -28.08
CA CYS A 569 -27.87 7.54 -28.58
C CYS A 569 -28.42 6.12 -28.38
N ARG A 570 -27.61 5.08 -28.63
CA ARG A 570 -28.03 3.70 -28.40
C ARG A 570 -28.18 3.34 -26.92
N GLN A 571 -27.21 3.70 -26.09
CA GLN A 571 -27.18 3.26 -24.69
C GLN A 571 -28.18 4.03 -23.81
N LEU A 572 -28.34 5.33 -24.03
CA LEU A 572 -29.25 6.18 -23.28
C LEU A 572 -30.62 6.35 -23.95
N GLN A 573 -30.82 5.71 -25.11
CA GLN A 573 -32.01 5.88 -25.95
C GLN A 573 -32.27 7.37 -26.25
N LEU A 574 -31.23 8.07 -26.72
CA LEU A 574 -31.37 9.46 -27.14
C LEU A 574 -31.98 9.53 -28.54
N ASP A 575 -32.74 10.59 -28.82
CA ASP A 575 -33.16 10.91 -30.17
C ASP A 575 -31.92 11.15 -31.06
N ASP A 576 -31.94 10.66 -32.30
CA ASP A 576 -30.84 10.83 -33.24
C ASP A 576 -30.55 12.32 -33.55
N HIS A 577 -31.56 13.17 -33.37
CA HIS A 577 -31.49 14.62 -33.51
C HIS A 577 -31.06 15.35 -32.23
N SER A 578 -31.01 14.66 -31.08
CA SER A 578 -30.54 15.24 -29.83
C SER A 578 -29.15 15.86 -30.00
N LEU A 579 -29.01 17.08 -29.49
CA LEU A 579 -27.75 17.78 -29.41
C LEU A 579 -26.93 17.15 -28.28
N ILE A 580 -25.73 16.67 -28.65
CA ILE A 580 -24.78 16.14 -27.67
C ILE A 580 -23.85 17.27 -27.25
N GLU A 581 -23.85 17.55 -25.97
CA GLU A 581 -23.10 18.63 -25.33
C GLU A 581 -22.18 18.08 -24.25
N ILE A 582 -21.15 18.87 -23.93
CA ILE A 582 -20.18 18.55 -22.87
C ILE A 582 -20.37 19.56 -21.75
N VAL A 583 -20.59 19.05 -20.54
CA VAL A 583 -20.77 19.85 -19.33
C VAL A 583 -19.64 19.56 -18.36
N CYS A 584 -18.97 20.59 -17.85
CA CYS A 584 -17.95 20.44 -16.81
C CYS A 584 -18.54 20.86 -15.46
N LEU A 585 -18.37 20.01 -14.45
CA LEU A 585 -18.79 20.26 -13.07
C LEU A 585 -17.55 20.38 -12.17
N PRO A 586 -17.17 21.58 -11.73
CA PRO A 586 -16.07 21.72 -10.77
C PRO A 586 -16.48 21.22 -9.39
N GLU A 587 -15.50 20.71 -8.65
CA GLU A 587 -15.63 20.27 -7.25
C GLU A 587 -15.84 21.44 -6.30
N ASN A 588 -15.10 22.54 -6.55
CA ASN A 588 -15.03 23.70 -5.65
C ASN A 588 -15.82 24.89 -6.19
N ASP A 589 -16.32 25.70 -5.26
CA ASP A 589 -16.97 26.97 -5.54
C ASP A 589 -15.93 28.03 -5.95
N GLU A 590 -16.21 28.76 -7.03
CA GLU A 590 -15.26 29.61 -7.75
C GLU A 590 -14.85 30.90 -7.03
N ASN A 591 -15.33 31.14 -5.80
CA ASN A 591 -14.87 32.27 -4.99
C ASN A 591 -13.35 32.22 -4.69
N PHE A 592 -12.65 31.18 -5.13
CA PHE A 592 -11.19 31.07 -5.23
C PHE A 592 -10.56 31.97 -6.31
N ASN A 593 -10.92 33.26 -6.33
CA ASN A 593 -10.48 34.27 -7.30
C ASN A 593 -9.00 34.72 -7.16
N SER A 594 -8.10 33.94 -6.55
CA SER A 594 -6.75 34.47 -6.20
C SER A 594 -5.56 33.54 -6.38
N TYR A 595 -5.73 32.32 -6.89
CA TYR A 595 -4.54 31.51 -7.20
C TYR A 595 -3.98 31.86 -8.57
N ASP A 596 -2.79 32.44 -8.53
CA ASP A 596 -1.94 32.96 -9.60
C ASP A 596 -1.63 31.88 -10.65
N GLY A 597 -2.57 31.63 -11.57
CA GLY A 597 -2.35 30.93 -12.83
C GLY A 597 -1.85 29.48 -12.78
N SER A 598 -1.87 28.80 -11.62
CA SER A 598 -1.34 27.44 -11.53
C SER A 598 -2.26 26.41 -12.17
N THR A 599 -1.64 25.45 -12.87
CA THR A 599 -2.24 24.30 -13.55
C THR A 599 -3.07 23.36 -12.67
N GLU A 600 -3.19 23.63 -11.36
CA GLU A 600 -3.87 22.76 -10.40
C GLU A 600 -5.40 22.78 -10.55
N LEU A 601 -6.00 23.87 -11.05
CA LEU A 601 -7.46 23.97 -11.23
C LEU A 601 -8.03 22.94 -12.22
N TYR A 602 -7.22 22.45 -13.17
CA TYR A 602 -7.67 21.48 -14.18
C TYR A 602 -7.96 20.09 -13.61
N TYR A 603 -7.51 19.79 -12.39
CA TYR A 603 -7.60 18.45 -11.81
C TYR A 603 -8.86 18.22 -10.95
N SER A 604 -9.68 19.26 -10.74
CA SER A 604 -10.81 19.24 -9.79
C SER A 604 -12.17 19.43 -10.47
N TRP A 605 -12.37 18.96 -11.70
CA TRP A 605 -13.71 18.86 -12.30
C TRP A 605 -13.97 17.47 -12.87
N ILE A 606 -15.26 17.12 -12.99
CA ILE A 606 -15.71 16.00 -13.82
C ILE A 606 -16.32 16.54 -15.12
N GLU A 607 -16.12 15.81 -16.21
CA GLU A 607 -16.78 16.10 -17.48
C GLU A 607 -17.95 15.14 -17.70
N LEU A 608 -19.08 15.69 -18.11
CA LEU A 608 -20.27 14.97 -18.51
C LEU A 608 -20.44 15.13 -20.02
N ILE A 609 -20.91 14.09 -20.69
CA ILE A 609 -21.34 14.15 -22.08
C ILE A 609 -22.76 13.59 -22.20
N GLY A 610 -23.65 14.30 -22.86
CA GLY A 610 -25.08 13.98 -22.84
C GLY A 610 -25.94 14.99 -23.59
N SER A 611 -27.24 15.00 -23.28
CA SER A 611 -28.24 15.90 -23.87
C SER A 611 -28.98 16.66 -22.77
N PHE A 612 -29.08 17.99 -22.90
CA PHE A 612 -29.94 18.80 -22.02
C PHE A 612 -31.42 18.52 -22.23
N GLU A 613 -31.85 18.27 -23.47
CA GLU A 613 -33.27 18.06 -23.82
C GLU A 613 -33.84 16.84 -23.10
N GLU A 614 -33.08 15.74 -23.09
CA GLU A 614 -33.49 14.51 -22.43
C GLU A 614 -32.99 14.39 -20.99
N ASN A 615 -32.07 15.29 -20.61
CA ASN A 615 -31.36 15.27 -19.35
C ASN A 615 -30.77 13.90 -19.01
N LYS A 616 -30.02 13.31 -19.94
CA LYS A 616 -29.29 12.05 -19.74
C LYS A 616 -27.81 12.26 -20.02
N TRP A 617 -26.98 11.93 -19.05
CA TRP A 617 -25.54 12.24 -19.05
C TRP A 617 -24.73 11.01 -18.68
N ILE A 618 -23.49 10.93 -19.15
CA ILE A 618 -22.49 9.98 -18.66
C ILE A 618 -21.19 10.70 -18.30
N LEU A 619 -20.37 10.10 -17.44
CA LEU A 619 -19.02 10.57 -17.16
C LEU A 619 -18.15 10.40 -18.41
N ARG A 620 -17.47 11.48 -18.78
CA ARG A 620 -16.44 11.56 -19.81
C ARG A 620 -15.08 11.72 -19.15
N LYS A 621 -14.05 11.09 -19.72
CA LYS A 621 -12.65 11.37 -19.37
C LYS A 621 -12.32 12.83 -19.74
N PRO A 622 -11.87 13.66 -18.78
CA PRO A 622 -11.50 15.04 -19.06
C PRO A 622 -10.46 15.19 -20.17
N ASP A 623 -10.66 16.16 -21.06
CA ASP A 623 -9.64 16.54 -22.04
C ASP A 623 -8.72 17.60 -21.41
N ILE A 624 -7.47 17.20 -21.15
CA ILE A 624 -6.46 18.07 -20.55
C ILE A 624 -6.11 19.29 -21.42
N ASN A 625 -6.55 19.35 -22.67
CA ASN A 625 -6.24 20.43 -23.60
C ASN A 625 -7.28 21.56 -23.60
N TYR A 626 -8.38 21.46 -22.84
CA TYR A 626 -9.38 22.54 -22.84
C TYR A 626 -8.80 23.82 -22.27
N LYS A 627 -8.99 24.92 -23.00
CA LYS A 627 -8.76 26.26 -22.46
C LYS A 627 -10.02 26.71 -21.74
N PRO A 628 -9.92 27.28 -20.52
CA PRO A 628 -11.07 27.82 -19.79
C PRO A 628 -11.89 28.83 -20.60
N SER A 629 -11.26 29.54 -21.55
CA SER A 629 -11.94 30.44 -22.49
C SER A 629 -12.95 29.78 -23.43
N GLU A 630 -12.92 28.45 -23.57
CA GLU A 630 -13.82 27.68 -24.44
C GLU A 630 -15.10 27.24 -23.70
N LEU A 631 -15.18 27.51 -22.40
CA LEU A 631 -16.26 27.08 -21.52
C LEU A 631 -17.18 28.26 -21.19
N ASN A 632 -18.48 28.13 -21.46
CA ASN A 632 -19.48 29.10 -21.00
C ASN A 632 -19.91 28.75 -19.59
N ARG A 633 -19.79 29.71 -18.67
CA ARG A 633 -20.22 29.53 -17.28
C ARG A 633 -21.72 29.76 -17.13
N HIS A 634 -22.37 28.90 -16.36
CA HIS A 634 -23.78 29.00 -15.99
C HIS A 634 -23.93 28.91 -14.47
N VAL A 635 -24.57 29.92 -13.88
CA VAL A 635 -24.89 29.93 -12.44
C VAL A 635 -26.29 29.35 -12.25
N ASN A 636 -26.43 28.33 -11.42
CA ASN A 636 -27.68 27.64 -11.10
C ASN A 636 -28.28 28.17 -9.79
N ALA A 637 -28.52 29.49 -9.73
CA ALA A 637 -28.93 30.16 -8.50
C ALA A 637 -30.30 29.72 -7.94
N ASP A 638 -31.16 29.16 -8.80
CA ASP A 638 -32.50 28.70 -8.44
C ASP A 638 -32.57 27.18 -8.21
N ASN A 639 -31.44 26.47 -8.31
CA ASN A 639 -31.34 25.01 -8.21
C ASN A 639 -32.29 24.27 -9.18
N ARG A 640 -32.68 24.88 -10.30
CA ARG A 640 -33.60 24.25 -11.27
C ARG A 640 -32.89 23.36 -12.27
N THR A 641 -31.62 23.63 -12.57
CA THR A 641 -30.84 22.76 -13.45
C THR A 641 -30.26 21.60 -12.64
N PHE A 642 -30.54 20.39 -13.09
CA PHE A 642 -29.97 19.15 -12.54
C PHE A 642 -29.57 18.20 -13.66
N PHE A 643 -28.63 17.31 -13.39
CA PHE A 643 -28.06 16.37 -14.36
C PHE A 643 -28.35 14.93 -13.92
N ASN A 644 -29.07 14.15 -14.73
CA ASN A 644 -29.22 12.71 -14.47
C ASN A 644 -28.05 11.95 -15.10
N LEU A 645 -27.08 11.61 -14.26
CA LEU A 645 -25.87 10.91 -14.60
C LEU A 645 -26.10 9.39 -14.55
N TYR A 646 -26.13 8.78 -15.73
CA TYR A 646 -26.16 7.36 -15.96
C TYR A 646 -24.75 6.81 -16.21
#